data_AF-A0A9D7H738-F1
#
_entry.id   AF-A0A9D7H738-F1
#
_cell.length_a   1.000
_cell.length_b   1.000
_cell.length_c   1.000
_cell.angle_alpha   90.00
_cell.angle_beta   90.00
_cell.angle_gamma   90.00
#
_symmetry.space_group_name_H-M   'P 1'
#
loop_
_entity.id
_entity.type
_entity.pdbx_description
1 polymer ?
#
loop_
_entity_poly.entity_id
_entity_poly.type
_entity_poly.pdbx_seq_one_letter_code
_entity_poly.pdbx_strand_id
1 'polypeptide(L)'
;MSRPSSPPRRGDPAAYERYLASMDAAMKQKVAVTAAYLLCRGRVADMGMGSGAGSEALAALYPELDVVGVDLDPTMVTLAKEKYRRDNLSFVAGDIAKPVFDDESVDGIFNSSVLHHVTSFGGYRHGNAADALMVQVKALKAHGVLVVRDFVDPTRQGRRPESDLVLLDVLDNDGAATDDPRSASTAALFERFAREFRSLHDEPGFTFERGVDAGPKPAPGFRRFRTTRKLAAEFLLRKDYRADWEAEVKEEYTYFTQERFEQVFASLGLRLLASAPIHNPWIVRNRLDGKCALYDEAGVPLDLPPTNYVIAGERVLPGEGVRFEVGADAAPLGYLEMTHYREQKSGRLRDLVRKPNLLVDIVPTFTSGPERFVVARMSYPRPLLAAAPAGEDALDGGRPSPYVTEPLNARQGEKPIGQTVEEALFEVLGLGPEAIHQMTPGPLFYPSPGGIQEEVRTVFVEIDEMLIAETVANFSGWSTSGRVRALEARQVLRAAQVGGLPDARLELAVHALFAQERLPLGPYLGEALEFAPATVLPERVTTWGALEARPRRRAFARASESAGFLELAASTIRELDGDARVVGERVLERVVPRTLSPSTLAAAVVARIGGEFYLGVDDDDLPAAQAFSGSSALLVTPAWRLPRGLRARRAALEFARERLRAEYGIQTARAYSLGGSYHPAPGITPEVVHPYAFEVQRQEPTKREGLRWVPLREIRQNLPLVPDMHLRVVAMRAAHALGLLD
;
A
#
# COMPACT_ATOMS: atom_id res chain seq x y z
N MET A 1 36.78 -12.56 22.40
CA MET A 1 36.88 -11.09 22.21
C MET A 1 37.23 -10.81 20.76
N SER A 2 36.22 -10.67 19.91
CA SER A 2 36.35 -10.38 18.48
C SER A 2 35.85 -8.96 18.25
N ARG A 3 36.73 -8.10 17.73
CA ARG A 3 36.43 -6.70 17.41
C ARG A 3 35.30 -6.63 16.36
N PRO A 4 34.33 -5.70 16.48
CA PRO A 4 33.40 -5.43 15.39
C PRO A 4 34.17 -4.84 14.19
N SER A 5 33.87 -5.35 13.00
CA SER A 5 34.43 -4.92 11.73
C SER A 5 34.14 -3.44 11.45
N SER A 6 35.13 -2.73 10.93
CA SER A 6 35.05 -1.33 10.50
C SER A 6 33.87 -1.07 9.52
N PRO A 7 33.27 0.13 9.54
CA PRO A 7 32.18 0.47 8.62
C PRO A 7 32.67 0.50 7.16
N PRO A 8 31.87 -0.01 6.19
CA PRO A 8 32.23 -0.01 4.78
C PRO A 8 32.28 1.41 4.20
N ARG A 9 33.19 1.64 3.24
CA ARG A 9 33.34 2.91 2.51
C ARG A 9 32.10 3.23 1.66
N ARG A 10 31.84 4.53 1.49
CA ARG A 10 30.70 5.16 0.81
C ARG A 10 30.57 4.76 -0.66
N GLY A 11 29.34 4.48 -1.10
CA GLY A 11 28.93 4.50 -2.52
C GLY A 11 28.79 3.17 -3.27
N ASP A 12 28.89 2.00 -2.61
CA ASP A 12 28.71 0.69 -3.27
C ASP A 12 27.25 0.20 -3.13
N PRO A 13 26.48 0.09 -4.24
CA PRO A 13 25.13 -0.51 -4.23
C PRO A 13 25.09 -1.91 -3.61
N ALA A 14 26.17 -2.70 -3.70
CA ALA A 14 26.22 -4.03 -3.10
C ALA A 14 26.38 -3.97 -1.57
N ALA A 15 27.04 -2.94 -1.02
CA ALA A 15 27.12 -2.73 0.44
C ALA A 15 25.76 -2.32 1.01
N TYR A 16 25.02 -1.53 0.25
CA TYR A 16 23.66 -1.13 0.55
C TYR A 16 22.70 -2.33 0.64
N GLU A 17 22.74 -3.25 -0.33
CA GLU A 17 21.88 -4.45 -0.34
C GLU A 17 22.18 -5.39 0.83
N ARG A 18 23.47 -5.56 1.17
CA ARG A 18 23.89 -6.35 2.35
C ARG A 18 23.41 -5.72 3.66
N TYR A 19 23.43 -4.39 3.76
CA TYR A 19 22.94 -3.67 4.93
C TYR A 19 21.43 -3.91 5.10
N LEU A 20 20.64 -3.66 4.06
CA LEU A 20 19.20 -3.94 4.10
C LEU A 20 18.95 -5.40 4.45
N ALA A 21 19.60 -6.37 3.82
CA ALA A 21 19.38 -7.79 4.10
C ALA A 21 19.63 -8.15 5.58
N SER A 22 20.61 -7.52 6.23
CA SER A 22 21.00 -7.80 7.62
C SER A 22 20.14 -7.09 8.69
N MET A 23 19.32 -6.11 8.30
CA MET A 23 18.36 -5.47 9.20
C MET A 23 17.25 -6.43 9.63
N ASP A 24 16.77 -6.28 10.87
CA ASP A 24 15.57 -6.98 11.32
C ASP A 24 14.33 -6.54 10.51
N ALA A 25 13.31 -7.41 10.48
CA ALA A 25 12.12 -7.19 9.65
C ALA A 25 11.31 -5.93 10.07
N ALA A 26 11.32 -5.57 11.36
CA ALA A 26 10.60 -4.41 11.84
C ALA A 26 11.29 -3.10 11.42
N MET A 27 12.62 -3.06 11.46
CA MET A 27 13.44 -1.93 11.02
C MET A 27 13.39 -1.75 9.49
N LYS A 28 13.45 -2.85 8.73
CA LYS A 28 13.23 -2.81 7.25
C LYS A 28 11.92 -2.14 6.91
N GLN A 29 10.85 -2.56 7.59
CA GLN A 29 9.53 -2.00 7.39
C GLN A 29 9.45 -0.52 7.82
N LYS A 30 10.02 -0.16 8.98
CA LYS A 30 10.12 1.23 9.46
C LYS A 30 10.75 2.12 8.40
N VAL A 31 11.91 1.72 7.89
CA VAL A 31 12.65 2.45 6.86
C VAL A 31 11.91 2.50 5.54
N ALA A 32 11.37 1.36 5.07
CA ALA A 32 10.71 1.27 3.77
C ALA A 32 9.45 2.14 3.68
N VAL A 33 8.63 2.10 4.74
CA VAL A 33 7.42 2.92 4.83
C VAL A 33 7.77 4.40 4.87
N THR A 34 8.86 4.77 5.55
CA THR A 34 9.34 6.16 5.63
C THR A 34 9.89 6.64 4.29
N ALA A 35 10.73 5.83 3.67
CA ALA A 35 11.32 6.03 2.35
C ALA A 35 10.28 6.32 1.26
N ALA A 36 9.11 5.68 1.34
CA ALA A 36 8.06 5.82 0.34
C ALA A 36 7.51 7.26 0.23
N TYR A 37 7.63 8.05 1.29
CA TYR A 37 7.03 9.39 1.36
C TYR A 37 8.06 10.52 1.56
N LEU A 38 9.30 10.20 1.93
CA LEU A 38 10.34 11.21 2.13
C LEU A 38 11.03 11.63 0.82
N LEU A 39 11.71 12.77 0.88
CA LEU A 39 12.58 13.25 -0.19
C LEU A 39 13.88 12.42 -0.22
N CYS A 40 14.50 12.30 -1.39
CA CYS A 40 15.83 11.67 -1.51
C CYS A 40 16.98 12.65 -1.19
N ARG A 41 16.65 13.94 -1.01
CA ARG A 41 17.55 15.06 -0.68
C ARG A 41 16.84 16.03 0.27
N GLY A 42 17.59 16.75 1.10
CA GLY A 42 17.05 17.72 2.05
C GLY A 42 17.22 17.28 3.51
N ARG A 43 16.53 17.96 4.43
CA ARG A 43 16.69 17.76 5.88
C ARG A 43 15.52 17.02 6.49
N VAL A 44 15.79 15.94 7.21
CA VAL A 44 14.77 15.07 7.82
C VAL A 44 15.01 14.88 9.31
N ALA A 45 13.95 14.99 10.11
CA ALA A 45 13.99 14.71 11.55
C ALA A 45 13.36 13.35 11.89
N ASP A 46 14.07 12.51 12.63
CA ASP A 46 13.56 11.28 13.26
C ASP A 46 13.23 11.59 14.73
N MET A 47 11.95 11.88 15.00
CA MET A 47 11.43 12.28 16.30
C MET A 47 11.21 11.05 17.17
N GLY A 48 11.89 10.99 18.33
CA GLY A 48 11.91 9.80 19.18
C GLY A 48 12.82 8.70 18.61
N MET A 49 14.05 9.06 18.25
CA MET A 49 14.98 8.16 17.56
C MET A 49 15.37 6.91 18.38
N GLY A 50 15.18 6.94 19.71
CA GLY A 50 15.63 5.90 20.63
C GLY A 50 17.13 5.69 20.50
N SER A 51 17.53 4.48 20.11
CA SER A 51 18.95 4.11 19.96
C SER A 51 19.69 4.83 18.82
N GLY A 52 18.99 5.53 17.93
CA GLY A 52 19.56 6.16 16.73
C GLY A 52 19.78 5.22 15.55
N ALA A 53 19.47 3.92 15.68
CA ALA A 53 19.64 2.94 14.60
C ALA A 53 18.78 3.23 13.36
N GLY A 54 17.54 3.70 13.56
CA GLY A 54 16.66 4.08 12.45
C GLY A 54 17.15 5.32 11.70
N SER A 55 17.64 6.32 12.45
CA SER A 55 18.23 7.53 11.87
C SER A 55 19.52 7.21 11.12
N GLU A 56 20.37 6.32 11.65
CA GLU A 56 21.55 5.84 10.93
C GLU A 56 21.19 5.08 9.66
N ALA A 57 20.17 4.23 9.70
CA ALA A 57 19.68 3.53 8.53
C ALA A 57 19.22 4.53 7.46
N LEU A 58 18.37 5.51 7.81
CA LEU A 58 17.94 6.54 6.86
C LEU A 58 19.12 7.30 6.25
N ALA A 59 20.08 7.75 7.07
CA ALA A 59 21.27 8.45 6.59
C ALA A 59 22.18 7.59 5.70
N ALA A 60 22.23 6.28 5.95
CA ALA A 60 22.97 5.32 5.15
C ALA A 60 22.32 5.08 3.78
N LEU A 61 21.00 5.07 3.74
CA LEU A 61 20.22 4.77 2.54
C LEU A 61 20.07 6.00 1.65
N TYR A 62 20.15 7.20 2.24
CA TYR A 62 20.04 8.48 1.54
C TYR A 62 21.22 9.38 1.89
N PRO A 63 22.35 9.25 1.18
CA PRO A 63 23.56 10.03 1.45
C PRO A 63 23.36 11.55 1.30
N GLU A 64 22.34 11.96 0.56
CA GLU A 64 21.99 13.36 0.32
C GLU A 64 20.89 13.90 1.25
N LEU A 65 20.38 13.07 2.17
CA LEU A 65 19.56 13.53 3.29
C LEU A 65 20.45 13.94 4.45
N ASP A 66 20.23 15.12 4.99
CA ASP A 66 20.69 15.51 6.33
C ASP A 66 19.69 14.96 7.37
N VAL A 67 20.08 13.90 8.07
CA VAL A 67 19.21 13.21 9.04
C VAL A 67 19.55 13.67 10.45
N VAL A 68 18.53 14.11 11.19
CA VAL A 68 18.64 14.54 12.59
C VAL A 68 17.78 13.63 13.47
N GLY A 69 18.42 12.79 14.29
CA GLY A 69 17.72 12.01 15.32
C GLY A 69 17.48 12.85 16.58
N VAL A 70 16.24 12.91 17.05
CA VAL A 70 15.84 13.66 18.24
C VAL A 70 15.35 12.71 19.31
N ASP A 71 15.87 12.82 20.53
CA ASP A 71 15.38 12.05 21.67
C ASP A 71 15.30 12.91 22.93
N LEU A 72 14.35 12.59 23.82
CA LEU A 72 14.17 13.31 25.08
C LEU A 72 15.32 13.00 26.06
N ASP A 73 15.87 11.77 26.03
CA ASP A 73 16.93 11.33 26.93
C ASP A 73 18.34 11.73 26.42
N PRO A 74 19.06 12.65 27.10
CA PRO A 74 20.41 13.03 26.72
C PRO A 74 21.41 11.86 26.75
N THR A 75 21.17 10.82 27.55
CA THR A 75 22.00 9.62 27.60
C THR A 75 21.87 8.83 26.29
N MET A 76 20.66 8.63 25.79
CA MET A 76 20.42 7.96 24.49
C MET A 76 21.08 8.73 23.34
N VAL A 77 20.98 10.05 23.34
CA VAL A 77 21.65 10.92 22.36
C VAL A 77 23.17 10.76 22.40
N THR A 78 23.76 10.71 23.59
CA THR A 78 25.20 10.53 23.76
C THR A 78 25.65 9.17 23.22
N LEU A 79 24.94 8.09 23.56
CA LEU A 79 25.20 6.74 23.07
C LEU A 79 25.08 6.65 21.54
N ALA A 80 24.06 7.30 20.95
CA ALA A 80 23.88 7.33 19.51
C ALA A 80 25.05 8.04 18.79
N LYS A 81 25.51 9.19 19.31
CA LYS A 81 26.68 9.93 18.78
C LYS A 81 27.99 9.13 18.86
N GLU A 82 28.16 8.35 19.92
CA GLU A 82 29.34 7.49 20.07
C GLU A 82 29.31 6.32 19.10
N LYS A 83 28.14 5.70 18.92
CA LYS A 83 27.96 4.50 18.12
C LYS A 83 27.89 4.75 16.62
N TYR A 84 27.20 5.80 16.18
CA TYR A 84 26.90 6.06 14.78
C TYR A 84 27.57 7.35 14.30
N ARG A 85 28.40 7.25 13.26
CA ARG A 85 29.10 8.40 12.66
C ARG A 85 28.93 8.41 11.15
N ARG A 86 28.31 9.48 10.63
CA ARG A 86 28.23 9.84 9.20
C ARG A 86 28.22 11.36 9.06
N ASP A 87 28.60 11.87 7.89
CA ASP A 87 28.66 13.32 7.66
C ASP A 87 27.26 13.95 7.56
N ASN A 88 26.27 13.13 7.19
CA ASN A 88 24.88 13.53 6.98
C ASN A 88 23.95 13.04 8.12
N LEU A 89 24.51 12.79 9.31
CA LEU A 89 23.77 12.31 10.48
C LEU A 89 24.17 13.11 11.72
N SER A 90 23.17 13.64 12.41
CA SER A 90 23.36 14.31 13.69
C SER A 90 22.30 13.87 14.70
N PHE A 91 22.56 14.12 15.98
CA PHE A 91 21.67 13.75 17.08
C PHE A 91 21.51 14.89 18.07
N VAL A 92 20.28 15.15 18.50
CA VAL A 92 19.92 16.29 19.37
C VAL A 92 19.03 15.81 20.51
N ALA A 93 19.28 16.34 21.71
CA ALA A 93 18.38 16.14 22.85
C ALA A 93 17.24 17.17 22.76
N GLY A 94 15.99 16.71 22.78
CA GLY A 94 14.83 17.58 22.60
C GLY A 94 13.51 16.90 22.94
N ASP A 95 12.58 17.69 23.46
CA ASP A 95 11.18 17.28 23.66
C ASP A 95 10.40 17.48 22.36
N ILE A 96 9.97 16.39 21.74
CA ILE A 96 9.29 16.41 20.43
C ILE A 96 7.91 17.07 20.46
N ALA A 97 7.37 17.36 21.66
CA ALA A 97 6.16 18.14 21.87
C ALA A 97 6.43 19.66 22.02
N LYS A 98 7.70 20.08 21.91
CA LYS A 98 8.15 21.48 21.94
C LYS A 98 8.98 21.80 20.69
N PRO A 99 9.17 23.10 20.35
CA PRO A 99 9.98 23.47 19.20
C PRO A 99 11.43 22.99 19.36
N VAL A 100 11.84 22.04 18.52
CA VAL A 100 13.23 21.53 18.42
C VAL A 100 13.97 22.14 17.22
N PHE A 101 13.22 22.51 16.19
CA PHE A 101 13.70 23.10 14.93
C PHE A 101 13.05 24.45 14.73
N ASP A 102 13.72 25.32 13.96
CA ASP A 102 13.14 26.59 13.51
C ASP A 102 11.95 26.33 12.57
N ASP A 103 11.03 27.30 12.48
CA ASP A 103 9.91 27.25 11.54
C ASP A 103 10.44 27.08 10.10
N GLU A 104 9.75 26.25 9.32
CA GLU A 104 10.05 26.01 7.90
C GLU A 104 11.52 25.63 7.60
N SER A 105 12.16 24.87 8.49
CA SER A 105 13.58 24.51 8.39
C SER A 105 13.85 23.05 7.98
N VAL A 106 12.84 22.18 8.02
CA VAL A 106 12.98 20.75 7.66
C VAL A 106 12.07 20.36 6.49
N ASP A 107 12.56 19.46 5.64
CA ASP A 107 11.85 18.96 4.47
C ASP A 107 10.98 17.72 4.80
N GLY A 108 11.33 17.00 5.87
CA GLY A 108 10.54 15.88 6.35
C GLY A 108 10.66 15.64 7.85
N ILE A 109 9.59 15.12 8.44
CA ILE A 109 9.54 14.70 9.85
C ILE A 109 8.97 13.30 9.91
N PHE A 110 9.61 12.45 10.70
CA PHE A 110 9.17 11.09 10.94
C PHE A 110 9.01 10.83 12.43
N ASN A 111 7.85 10.33 12.83
CA ASN A 111 7.56 9.84 14.17
C ASN A 111 7.35 8.33 14.08
N SER A 112 8.09 7.55 14.85
CA SER A 112 7.99 6.09 14.82
C SER A 112 7.86 5.52 16.21
N SER A 113 6.67 5.05 16.57
CA SER A 113 6.38 4.49 17.89
C SER A 113 6.81 5.42 19.03
N VAL A 114 6.40 6.68 18.96
CA VAL A 114 6.77 7.71 19.95
C VAL A 114 5.59 8.54 20.44
N LEU A 115 4.56 8.77 19.63
CA LEU A 115 3.48 9.68 20.01
C LEU A 115 2.60 9.06 21.10
N HIS A 116 2.52 7.73 21.20
CA HIS A 116 1.89 7.06 22.35
C HIS A 116 2.65 7.28 23.67
N HIS A 117 3.96 7.57 23.65
CA HIS A 117 4.68 7.98 24.86
C HIS A 117 4.27 9.40 25.28
N VAL A 118 4.14 10.31 24.31
CA VAL A 118 3.72 11.71 24.54
C VAL A 118 2.33 11.77 25.19
N THR A 119 1.44 10.84 24.85
CA THR A 119 0.13 10.70 25.51
C THR A 119 0.26 9.98 26.86
N SER A 120 0.82 8.77 26.90
CA SER A 120 0.91 7.93 28.11
C SER A 120 1.59 8.63 29.28
N PHE A 121 2.77 9.23 29.05
CA PHE A 121 3.54 9.93 30.08
C PHE A 121 3.14 11.40 30.25
N GLY A 122 2.27 11.91 29.37
CA GLY A 122 1.65 13.23 29.48
C GLY A 122 0.26 13.19 30.10
N GLY A 123 0.02 12.25 31.02
CA GLY A 123 -1.24 12.09 31.76
C GLY A 123 -2.34 11.38 30.98
N TYR A 124 -1.99 10.50 30.03
CA TYR A 124 -2.92 9.80 29.13
C TYR A 124 -3.87 10.72 28.33
N ARG A 125 -3.48 11.99 28.15
CA ARG A 125 -4.27 12.94 27.35
C ARG A 125 -3.97 12.72 25.88
N HIS A 126 -4.91 12.13 25.13
CA HIS A 126 -4.76 11.88 23.68
C HIS A 126 -4.48 13.17 22.89
N GLY A 127 -4.98 14.32 23.35
CA GLY A 127 -4.71 15.62 22.76
C GLY A 127 -3.22 15.98 22.64
N ASN A 128 -2.35 15.44 23.50
CA ASN A 128 -0.91 15.71 23.46
C ASN A 128 -0.27 15.32 22.13
N ALA A 129 -0.78 14.25 21.49
CA ALA A 129 -0.29 13.83 20.19
C ALA A 129 -0.60 14.89 19.12
N ALA A 130 -1.80 15.50 19.16
CA ALA A 130 -2.16 16.59 18.25
C ALA A 130 -1.34 17.86 18.51
N ASP A 131 -1.11 18.20 19.79
CA ASP A 131 -0.28 19.34 20.19
C ASP A 131 1.17 19.17 19.69
N ALA A 132 1.74 17.97 19.85
CA ALA A 132 3.09 17.67 19.37
C ALA A 132 3.18 17.73 17.84
N LEU A 133 2.20 17.16 17.13
CA LEU A 133 2.14 17.23 15.67
C LEU A 133 2.03 18.69 15.18
N MET A 134 1.23 19.53 15.84
CA MET A 134 1.10 20.94 15.50
C MET A 134 2.45 21.67 15.59
N VAL A 135 3.23 21.41 16.63
CA VAL A 135 4.58 21.99 16.80
C VAL A 135 5.51 21.53 15.68
N GLN A 136 5.48 20.24 15.34
CA GLN A 136 6.31 19.69 14.28
C GLN A 136 5.94 20.22 12.89
N VAL A 137 4.65 20.39 12.58
CA VAL A 137 4.19 20.92 11.29
C VAL A 137 4.72 22.33 11.03
N LYS A 138 4.88 23.16 12.06
CA LYS A 138 5.49 24.51 11.90
C LYS A 138 6.92 24.46 11.39
N ALA A 139 7.69 23.45 11.81
CA ALA A 139 9.07 23.26 11.36
C ALA A 139 9.17 22.76 9.90
N LEU A 140 8.12 22.16 9.34
CA LEU A 140 8.12 21.69 7.96
C LEU A 140 8.11 22.87 6.99
N LYS A 141 8.94 22.83 5.95
CA LYS A 141 8.81 23.74 4.80
C LYS A 141 7.46 23.55 4.11
N ALA A 142 7.11 24.52 3.25
CA ALA A 142 6.04 24.33 2.28
C ALA A 142 6.27 23.02 1.52
N HIS A 143 5.24 22.17 1.53
CA HIS A 143 5.23 20.84 0.93
C HIS A 143 6.27 19.86 1.48
N GLY A 144 6.76 20.10 2.69
CA GLY A 144 7.45 19.11 3.50
C GLY A 144 6.49 18.01 3.95
N VAL A 145 7.02 16.81 4.22
CA VAL A 145 6.22 15.63 4.53
C VAL A 145 6.34 15.24 6.00
N LEU A 146 5.21 15.03 6.66
CA LEU A 146 5.11 14.43 7.98
C LEU A 146 4.66 12.98 7.87
N VAL A 147 5.42 12.06 8.46
CA VAL A 147 5.06 10.64 8.53
C VAL A 147 4.93 10.23 9.99
N VAL A 148 3.82 9.57 10.34
CA VAL A 148 3.62 8.91 11.63
C VAL A 148 3.47 7.43 11.37
N ARG A 149 4.31 6.64 12.02
CA ARG A 149 4.16 5.19 12.14
C ARG A 149 3.97 4.88 13.62
N ASP A 150 2.76 4.57 14.03
CA ASP A 150 2.46 4.31 15.44
C ASP A 150 1.40 3.21 15.58
N PHE A 151 0.69 3.13 16.69
CA PHE A 151 -0.47 2.26 16.86
C PHE A 151 -1.76 3.01 16.54
N VAL A 152 -2.84 2.27 16.27
CA VAL A 152 -4.16 2.84 15.95
C VAL A 152 -5.23 2.10 16.74
N ASP A 153 -6.19 2.86 17.24
CA ASP A 153 -7.42 2.32 17.78
C ASP A 153 -8.22 1.68 16.65
N PRO A 154 -8.48 0.35 16.71
CA PRO A 154 -9.20 -0.36 15.65
C PRO A 154 -10.72 -0.09 15.67
N THR A 155 -11.23 0.69 16.62
CA THR A 155 -12.61 1.20 16.57
C THR A 155 -12.77 2.20 15.42
N ARG A 156 -13.99 2.29 14.86
CA ARG A 156 -14.28 3.17 13.72
C ARG A 156 -15.38 4.15 14.08
N GLN A 157 -15.08 5.44 13.98
CA GLN A 157 -16.04 6.50 14.29
C GLN A 157 -17.09 6.65 13.16
N GLY A 158 -18.36 6.89 13.53
CA GLY A 158 -19.41 7.26 12.57
C GLY A 158 -20.19 6.12 11.91
N ARG A 159 -19.97 4.87 12.32
CA ARG A 159 -20.84 3.74 11.95
C ARG A 159 -21.81 3.46 13.09
N ARG A 160 -23.09 3.23 12.77
CA ARG A 160 -24.04 2.68 13.77
C ARG A 160 -23.36 1.45 14.40
N PRO A 161 -23.12 1.42 15.71
CA PRO A 161 -22.53 0.24 16.29
C PRO A 161 -23.66 -0.79 16.42
N GLU A 162 -23.48 -1.97 15.85
CA GLU A 162 -23.79 -3.16 16.63
C GLU A 162 -22.59 -3.36 17.57
N SER A 163 -22.50 -2.50 18.60
CA SER A 163 -21.54 -2.53 19.72
C SER A 163 -20.02 -2.40 19.43
N ASP A 164 -19.29 -1.74 20.34
CA ASP A 164 -17.81 -1.77 20.37
C ASP A 164 -17.26 -3.00 21.13
N LEU A 165 -18.15 -3.86 21.63
CA LEU A 165 -17.81 -5.07 22.35
C LEU A 165 -17.46 -6.20 21.38
N VAL A 166 -16.45 -6.98 21.76
CA VAL A 166 -15.96 -8.14 21.02
C VAL A 166 -15.82 -9.33 21.94
N LEU A 167 -15.87 -10.52 21.36
CA LEU A 167 -15.49 -11.75 22.02
C LEU A 167 -14.02 -12.04 21.68
N LEU A 168 -13.18 -12.08 22.71
CA LEU A 168 -11.76 -12.36 22.63
C LEU A 168 -11.49 -13.77 23.15
N ASP A 169 -11.02 -14.64 22.25
CA ASP A 169 -10.51 -15.96 22.60
C ASP A 169 -8.99 -15.91 22.66
N VAL A 170 -8.41 -16.38 23.77
CA VAL A 170 -6.96 -16.50 23.96
C VAL A 170 -6.59 -17.84 24.57
N LEU A 171 -5.35 -18.28 24.36
CA LEU A 171 -4.83 -19.51 24.94
C LEU A 171 -4.87 -19.47 26.48
N ASP A 172 -5.29 -20.59 27.06
CA ASP A 172 -5.33 -20.82 28.52
C ASP A 172 -4.41 -21.99 28.93
N ASN A 173 -3.85 -22.71 27.97
CA ASN A 173 -2.98 -23.87 28.16
C ASN A 173 -1.50 -23.61 27.80
N ASP A 174 -1.12 -22.35 27.56
CA ASP A 174 0.23 -21.94 27.17
C ASP A 174 1.08 -21.42 28.34
N GLY A 175 0.62 -21.63 29.58
CA GLY A 175 1.30 -21.24 30.80
C GLY A 175 0.53 -21.70 32.04
N ALA A 176 0.94 -21.21 33.22
CA ALA A 176 0.31 -21.54 34.50
C ALA A 176 -0.80 -20.54 34.86
N ALA A 177 -1.76 -20.95 35.67
CA ALA A 177 -2.75 -20.04 36.29
C ALA A 177 -2.11 -19.26 37.46
N THR A 178 -1.23 -18.33 37.13
CA THR A 178 -0.45 -17.49 38.06
C THR A 178 -0.51 -16.02 37.61
N ASP A 179 -0.23 -15.11 38.53
CA ASP A 179 -0.10 -13.69 38.24
C ASP A 179 1.30 -13.31 37.72
N ASP A 180 2.32 -14.18 37.79
CA ASP A 180 3.66 -13.87 37.26
C ASP A 180 3.62 -13.79 35.71
N PRO A 181 3.89 -12.63 35.08
CA PRO A 181 3.65 -12.47 33.65
C PRO A 181 4.60 -13.32 32.80
N ARG A 182 5.73 -13.72 33.38
CA ARG A 182 6.76 -14.55 32.75
C ARG A 182 6.33 -16.01 32.63
N SER A 183 5.39 -16.47 33.47
CA SER A 183 4.93 -17.86 33.51
C SER A 183 3.41 -18.05 33.35
N ALA A 184 2.62 -16.98 33.41
CA ALA A 184 1.16 -17.00 33.27
C ALA A 184 0.68 -17.57 31.93
N SER A 185 -0.46 -18.26 31.92
CA SER A 185 -1.21 -18.49 30.66
C SER A 185 -1.65 -17.15 30.07
N THR A 186 -1.83 -17.08 28.76
CA THR A 186 -2.28 -15.83 28.12
C THR A 186 -3.63 -15.37 28.68
N ALA A 187 -4.53 -16.30 29.01
CA ALA A 187 -5.79 -16.00 29.68
C ALA A 187 -5.59 -15.41 31.10
N ALA A 188 -4.71 -15.98 31.93
CA ALA A 188 -4.39 -15.41 33.25
C ALA A 188 -3.73 -14.03 33.12
N LEU A 189 -2.86 -13.85 32.13
CA LEU A 189 -2.21 -12.58 31.82
C LEU A 189 -3.21 -11.49 31.40
N PHE A 190 -4.27 -11.83 30.66
CA PHE A 190 -5.35 -10.90 30.32
C PHE A 190 -6.07 -10.39 31.58
N GLU A 191 -6.38 -11.27 32.52
CA GLU A 191 -7.04 -10.89 33.77
C GLU A 191 -6.15 -10.01 34.66
N ARG A 192 -4.83 -10.24 34.65
CA ARG A 192 -3.86 -9.34 35.29
C ARG A 192 -3.82 -7.99 34.59
N PHE A 193 -3.73 -7.99 33.27
CA PHE A 193 -3.71 -6.77 32.45
C PHE A 193 -4.93 -5.87 32.75
N ALA A 194 -6.11 -6.47 32.90
CA ALA A 194 -7.33 -5.77 33.27
C ALA A 194 -7.28 -5.06 34.63
N ARG A 195 -6.35 -5.41 35.53
CA ARG A 195 -6.16 -4.72 36.82
C ARG A 195 -5.09 -3.63 36.77
N GLU A 196 -4.10 -3.78 35.88
CA GLU A 196 -2.87 -2.98 35.89
C GLU A 196 -2.77 -1.97 34.74
N PHE A 197 -3.55 -2.13 33.67
CA PHE A 197 -3.45 -1.29 32.49
C PHE A 197 -3.57 0.20 32.83
N ARG A 198 -2.69 1.02 32.25
CA ARG A 198 -2.55 2.45 32.56
C ARG A 198 -2.24 2.68 34.04
N SER A 199 -1.25 1.95 34.57
CA SER A 199 -0.89 1.97 36.00
C SER A 199 -0.47 3.34 36.56
N LEU A 200 -0.19 4.34 35.72
CA LEU A 200 0.09 5.71 36.15
C LEU A 200 -1.18 6.59 36.21
N HIS A 201 -2.34 6.07 35.80
CA HIS A 201 -3.61 6.77 35.86
C HIS A 201 -4.20 6.68 37.27
N ASP A 202 -5.01 7.67 37.66
CA ASP A 202 -5.67 7.69 38.98
C ASP A 202 -6.63 6.50 39.16
N GLU A 203 -7.17 5.99 38.06
CA GLU A 203 -8.04 4.81 37.99
C GLU A 203 -7.46 3.80 36.99
N PRO A 204 -6.52 2.93 37.41
CA PRO A 204 -5.93 1.92 36.53
C PRO A 204 -6.87 0.73 36.31
N GLY A 205 -6.65 0.01 35.21
CA GLY A 205 -7.41 -1.19 34.84
C GLY A 205 -8.67 -0.90 34.01
N PHE A 206 -9.44 -1.96 33.75
CA PHE A 206 -10.70 -1.93 33.02
C PHE A 206 -11.57 -3.15 33.35
N THR A 207 -12.86 -3.07 33.03
CA THR A 207 -13.83 -4.16 33.24
C THR A 207 -13.97 -5.05 32.02
N PHE A 208 -14.22 -6.34 32.24
CA PHE A 208 -14.49 -7.33 31.20
C PHE A 208 -15.43 -8.43 31.75
N GLU A 209 -16.01 -9.24 30.87
CA GLU A 209 -16.85 -10.39 31.24
C GLU A 209 -16.14 -11.72 30.94
N ARG A 210 -16.33 -12.70 31.83
CA ARG A 210 -15.82 -14.08 31.69
C ARG A 210 -16.94 -15.02 31.29
N GLY A 211 -16.60 -16.15 30.66
CA GLY A 211 -17.52 -17.29 30.48
C GLY A 211 -18.74 -16.95 29.61
N VAL A 212 -18.55 -16.06 28.65
CA VAL A 212 -19.61 -15.56 27.76
C VAL A 212 -19.99 -16.66 26.77
N ASP A 213 -21.23 -17.16 26.87
CA ASP A 213 -21.81 -18.16 25.97
C ASP A 213 -22.50 -17.48 24.78
N ALA A 214 -21.71 -16.77 23.97
CA ALA A 214 -22.14 -16.11 22.73
C ALA A 214 -21.18 -16.48 21.60
N GLY A 215 -21.69 -16.64 20.38
CA GLY A 215 -20.88 -16.99 19.20
C GLY A 215 -20.43 -18.47 19.14
N PRO A 216 -19.51 -18.83 18.22
CA PRO A 216 -19.02 -20.20 18.09
C PRO A 216 -18.24 -20.62 19.33
N LYS A 217 -18.38 -21.86 19.81
CA LYS A 217 -17.65 -22.35 20.99
C LYS A 217 -16.13 -22.15 20.81
N PRO A 218 -15.41 -21.64 21.82
CA PRO A 218 -13.95 -21.54 21.79
C PRO A 218 -13.31 -22.90 21.49
N ALA A 219 -12.21 -22.90 20.75
CA ALA A 219 -11.44 -24.11 20.50
C ALA A 219 -10.88 -24.71 21.82
N PRO A 220 -10.63 -26.03 21.89
CA PRO A 220 -10.02 -26.63 23.07
C PRO A 220 -8.72 -25.92 23.47
N GLY A 221 -8.58 -25.59 24.75
CA GLY A 221 -7.42 -24.85 25.28
C GLY A 221 -7.53 -23.32 25.18
N PHE A 222 -8.63 -22.77 24.67
CA PHE A 222 -8.91 -21.33 24.66
C PHE A 222 -9.90 -20.94 25.75
N ARG A 223 -9.74 -19.73 26.29
CA ARG A 223 -10.70 -19.06 27.17
C ARG A 223 -11.25 -17.82 26.49
N ARG A 224 -12.57 -17.62 26.60
CA ARG A 224 -13.31 -16.48 26.06
C ARG A 224 -13.52 -15.39 27.09
N PHE A 225 -13.30 -14.15 26.66
CA PHE A 225 -13.65 -12.92 27.36
C PHE A 225 -14.51 -12.02 26.48
N ARG A 226 -15.36 -11.17 27.07
CA ARG A 226 -16.02 -10.06 26.36
C ARG A 226 -15.46 -8.74 26.89
N THR A 227 -14.98 -7.91 25.99
CA THR A 227 -14.33 -6.62 26.27
C THR A 227 -14.51 -5.69 25.08
N THR A 228 -14.05 -4.44 25.16
CA THR A 228 -14.08 -3.53 24.01
C THR A 228 -13.01 -3.91 22.99
N ARG A 229 -13.27 -3.60 21.71
CA ARG A 229 -12.32 -3.83 20.62
C ARG A 229 -10.96 -3.18 20.87
N LYS A 230 -10.97 -1.95 21.39
CA LYS A 230 -9.76 -1.22 21.79
C LYS A 230 -8.96 -2.00 22.83
N LEU A 231 -9.60 -2.44 23.92
CA LEU A 231 -8.93 -3.14 25.02
C LEU A 231 -8.40 -4.53 24.60
N ALA A 232 -9.11 -5.22 23.70
CA ALA A 232 -8.61 -6.44 23.10
C ALA A 232 -7.32 -6.18 22.29
N ALA A 233 -7.28 -5.10 21.50
CA ALA A 233 -6.09 -4.73 20.75
C ALA A 233 -4.92 -4.32 21.65
N GLU A 234 -5.18 -3.47 22.65
CA GLU A 234 -4.23 -3.09 23.69
C GLU A 234 -3.56 -4.33 24.31
N PHE A 235 -4.32 -5.35 24.67
CA PHE A 235 -3.77 -6.60 25.20
C PHE A 235 -2.98 -7.41 24.16
N LEU A 236 -3.57 -7.66 22.99
CA LEU A 236 -2.98 -8.52 21.97
C LEU A 236 -1.64 -7.98 21.43
N LEU A 237 -1.47 -6.66 21.40
CA LEU A 237 -0.23 -6.02 20.96
C LEU A 237 0.93 -6.20 21.95
N ARG A 238 0.65 -6.43 23.24
CA ARG A 238 1.66 -6.49 24.30
C ARG A 238 1.80 -7.82 25.05
N LYS A 239 0.86 -8.76 24.88
CA LYS A 239 0.83 -10.03 25.64
C LYS A 239 2.13 -10.86 25.59
N ASP A 240 2.98 -10.64 24.59
CA ASP A 240 4.24 -11.35 24.41
C ASP A 240 5.46 -10.62 25.04
N TYR A 241 5.31 -9.38 25.51
CA TYR A 241 6.38 -8.59 26.17
C TYR A 241 6.44 -8.89 27.68
N ARG A 242 6.59 -10.17 28.02
CA ARG A 242 6.47 -10.66 29.40
C ARG A 242 7.63 -10.25 30.30
N ALA A 243 8.81 -10.02 29.73
CA ALA A 243 9.99 -9.60 30.49
C ALA A 243 9.89 -8.13 30.95
N ASP A 244 9.25 -7.30 30.13
CA ASP A 244 9.14 -5.85 30.28
C ASP A 244 7.73 -5.42 30.74
N TRP A 245 6.93 -6.37 31.23
CA TRP A 245 5.51 -6.19 31.56
C TRP A 245 5.23 -4.94 32.39
N GLU A 246 6.03 -4.72 33.44
CA GLU A 246 5.85 -3.59 34.36
C GLU A 246 6.08 -2.21 33.70
N ALA A 247 6.83 -2.16 32.60
CA ALA A 247 6.93 -0.97 31.75
C ALA A 247 5.74 -0.89 30.78
N GLU A 248 5.45 -1.99 30.09
CA GLU A 248 4.40 -2.08 29.06
C GLU A 248 3.00 -1.73 29.56
N VAL A 249 2.63 -2.12 30.79
CA VAL A 249 1.30 -1.79 31.35
C VAL A 249 1.10 -0.32 31.69
N LYS A 250 2.17 0.50 31.67
CA LYS A 250 2.07 1.95 31.83
C LYS A 250 1.63 2.63 30.54
N GLU A 251 1.82 2.00 29.39
CA GLU A 251 1.62 2.64 28.10
C GLU A 251 0.23 2.34 27.52
N GLU A 252 -0.41 3.36 26.96
CA GLU A 252 -1.61 3.22 26.13
C GLU A 252 -1.21 3.42 24.67
N TYR A 253 -1.24 2.33 23.88
CA TYR A 253 -0.78 2.35 22.50
C TYR A 253 -1.79 3.06 21.58
N THR A 254 -3.07 2.76 21.73
CA THR A 254 -4.13 3.10 20.77
C THR A 254 -4.85 4.41 21.14
N TYR A 255 -4.12 5.53 21.04
CA TYR A 255 -4.60 6.86 21.44
C TYR A 255 -5.52 7.55 20.42
N PHE A 256 -5.45 7.21 19.13
CA PHE A 256 -6.33 7.74 18.09
C PHE A 256 -6.88 6.64 17.18
N THR A 257 -8.12 6.81 16.71
CA THR A 257 -8.64 6.07 15.56
C THR A 257 -8.02 6.60 14.26
N GLN A 258 -8.14 5.83 13.18
CA GLN A 258 -7.72 6.26 11.84
C GLN A 258 -8.38 7.60 11.44
N GLU A 259 -9.69 7.75 11.65
CA GLU A 259 -10.41 8.99 11.34
C GLU A 259 -9.89 10.17 12.16
N ARG A 260 -9.53 9.93 13.43
CA ARG A 260 -8.98 10.98 14.28
C ARG A 260 -7.60 11.44 13.82
N PHE A 261 -6.73 10.51 13.41
CA PHE A 261 -5.45 10.86 12.79
C PHE A 261 -5.65 11.74 11.55
N GLU A 262 -6.54 11.33 10.64
CA GLU A 262 -6.82 12.06 9.40
C GLU A 262 -7.43 13.45 9.65
N GLN A 263 -8.33 13.57 10.64
CA GLN A 263 -8.88 14.86 11.05
C GLN A 263 -7.80 15.80 11.58
N VAL A 264 -6.89 15.30 12.43
CA VAL A 264 -5.77 16.09 12.96
C VAL A 264 -4.88 16.53 11.79
N PHE A 265 -4.50 15.62 10.90
CA PHE A 265 -3.67 15.94 9.73
C PHE A 265 -4.33 17.02 8.86
N ALA A 266 -5.60 16.85 8.51
CA ALA A 266 -6.34 17.84 7.72
C ALA A 266 -6.37 19.21 8.42
N SER A 267 -6.68 19.26 9.72
CA SER A 267 -6.73 20.51 10.49
C SER A 267 -5.37 21.23 10.61
N LEU A 268 -4.27 20.50 10.43
CA LEU A 268 -2.91 21.04 10.41
C LEU A 268 -2.45 21.46 9.00
N GLY A 269 -3.33 21.44 8.00
CA GLY A 269 -2.97 21.76 6.62
C GLY A 269 -2.13 20.69 5.95
N LEU A 270 -2.23 19.43 6.40
CA LEU A 270 -1.55 18.30 5.78
C LEU A 270 -2.48 17.60 4.79
N ARG A 271 -2.11 17.61 3.52
CA ARG A 271 -2.70 16.80 2.45
C ARG A 271 -2.37 15.34 2.69
N LEU A 272 -3.40 14.51 2.84
CA LEU A 272 -3.21 13.08 3.13
C LEU A 272 -2.59 12.36 1.91
N LEU A 273 -1.39 11.79 2.11
CA LEU A 273 -0.69 10.99 1.10
C LEU A 273 -0.87 9.48 1.34
N ALA A 274 -1.04 9.08 2.60
CA ALA A 274 -1.33 7.70 2.99
C ALA A 274 -2.01 7.66 4.35
N SER A 275 -2.86 6.65 4.56
CA SER A 275 -3.54 6.34 5.82
C SER A 275 -3.87 4.85 5.80
N ALA A 276 -3.04 4.02 6.44
CA ALA A 276 -3.14 2.58 6.29
C ALA A 276 -2.74 1.82 7.57
N PRO A 277 -3.58 0.89 8.02
CA PRO A 277 -3.18 -0.11 9.00
C PRO A 277 -2.05 -0.99 8.47
N ILE A 278 -1.11 -1.34 9.34
CA ILE A 278 0.03 -2.20 9.06
C ILE A 278 -0.14 -3.51 9.82
N HIS A 279 0.02 -4.62 9.10
CA HIS A 279 0.09 -5.96 9.67
C HIS A 279 1.48 -6.54 9.41
N ASN A 280 2.37 -6.48 10.40
CA ASN A 280 3.69 -7.09 10.29
C ASN A 280 3.54 -8.61 10.16
N PRO A 281 3.93 -9.23 9.03
CA PRO A 281 3.67 -10.64 8.79
C PRO A 281 4.35 -11.55 9.83
N TRP A 282 5.53 -11.18 10.31
CA TRP A 282 6.23 -11.95 11.33
C TRP A 282 5.48 -11.93 12.66
N ILE A 283 5.02 -10.76 13.10
CA ILE A 283 4.22 -10.64 14.33
C ILE A 283 2.93 -11.43 14.20
N VAL A 284 2.18 -11.25 13.11
CA VAL A 284 0.92 -11.97 12.89
C VAL A 284 1.15 -13.48 12.98
N ARG A 285 2.12 -14.02 12.23
CA ARG A 285 2.43 -15.46 12.20
C ARG A 285 2.90 -16.02 13.54
N ASN A 286 3.78 -15.31 14.24
CA ASN A 286 4.47 -15.85 15.41
C ASN A 286 3.77 -15.51 16.74
N ARG A 287 2.94 -14.45 16.77
CA ARG A 287 2.32 -13.95 18.01
C ARG A 287 0.81 -14.06 18.03
N LEU A 288 0.13 -13.99 16.88
CA LEU A 288 -1.33 -13.89 16.84
C LEU A 288 -2.02 -15.12 16.22
N ASP A 289 -1.55 -15.57 15.06
CA ASP A 289 -2.16 -16.67 14.30
C ASP A 289 -2.13 -17.98 15.11
N GLY A 290 -3.29 -18.63 15.18
CA GLY A 290 -3.49 -19.83 16.01
C GLY A 290 -3.37 -19.62 17.53
N LYS A 291 -3.18 -18.40 18.02
CA LYS A 291 -2.99 -18.08 19.45
C LYS A 291 -4.09 -17.20 20.04
N CYS A 292 -4.87 -16.54 19.19
CA CYS A 292 -6.02 -15.75 19.58
C CYS A 292 -7.05 -15.70 18.44
N ALA A 293 -8.30 -15.38 18.78
CA ALA A 293 -9.35 -15.08 17.81
C ALA A 293 -10.25 -13.95 18.33
N LEU A 294 -10.78 -13.16 17.40
CA LEU A 294 -11.74 -12.11 17.68
C LEU A 294 -13.04 -12.37 16.93
N TYR A 295 -14.15 -12.10 17.60
CA TYR A 295 -15.49 -12.14 17.02
C TYR A 295 -16.28 -10.90 17.44
N ASP A 296 -17.23 -10.50 16.62
CA ASP A 296 -18.27 -9.56 17.07
C ASP A 296 -19.24 -10.26 18.04
N GLU A 297 -20.21 -9.49 18.57
CA GLU A 297 -21.20 -10.04 19.51
C GLU A 297 -22.13 -11.08 18.87
N ALA A 298 -22.28 -11.08 17.55
CA ALA A 298 -23.04 -12.08 16.80
C ALA A 298 -22.22 -13.36 16.55
N GLY A 299 -20.93 -13.38 16.92
CA GLY A 299 -20.04 -14.51 16.68
C GLY A 299 -19.43 -14.55 15.29
N VAL A 300 -19.51 -13.48 14.51
CA VAL A 300 -18.85 -13.36 13.20
C VAL A 300 -17.36 -13.10 13.43
N PRO A 301 -16.45 -13.86 12.78
CA PRO A 301 -15.02 -13.63 12.92
C PRO A 301 -14.61 -12.23 12.46
N LEU A 302 -13.79 -11.57 13.27
CA LEU A 302 -13.17 -10.29 12.96
C LEU A 302 -11.70 -10.48 12.57
N ASP A 303 -11.17 -9.54 11.80
CA ASP A 303 -9.72 -9.45 11.61
C ASP A 303 -9.04 -9.11 12.93
N LEU A 304 -7.86 -9.69 13.13
CA LEU A 304 -6.97 -9.36 14.24
C LEU A 304 -6.54 -7.88 14.14
N PRO A 305 -6.23 -7.22 15.28
CA PRO A 305 -5.86 -5.82 15.27
C PRO A 305 -4.59 -5.60 14.43
N PRO A 306 -4.49 -4.43 13.77
CA PRO A 306 -3.26 -4.07 13.07
C PRO A 306 -2.11 -3.97 14.06
N THR A 307 -0.93 -4.43 13.66
CA THR A 307 0.25 -4.38 14.53
C THR A 307 0.73 -2.95 14.71
N ASN A 308 0.55 -2.12 13.67
CA ASN A 308 0.86 -0.69 13.64
C ASN A 308 -0.03 0.02 12.62
N TYR A 309 0.21 1.29 12.40
CA TYR A 309 -0.50 2.16 11.48
C TYR A 309 0.48 3.16 10.90
N VAL A 310 0.30 3.52 9.62
CA VAL A 310 1.01 4.63 8.99
C VAL A 310 0.02 5.68 8.51
N ILE A 311 0.36 6.93 8.77
CA ILE A 311 -0.24 8.08 8.12
C ILE A 311 0.87 9.02 7.63
N ALA A 312 0.74 9.52 6.41
CA ALA A 312 1.67 10.46 5.80
C ALA A 312 0.90 11.66 5.25
N GLY A 313 1.44 12.86 5.46
CA GLY A 313 0.81 14.10 5.04
C GLY A 313 1.83 15.11 4.49
N GLU A 314 1.49 15.76 3.38
CA GLU A 314 2.26 16.86 2.80
C GLU A 314 1.70 18.20 3.31
N ARG A 315 2.54 19.05 3.91
CA ARG A 315 2.13 20.40 4.33
C ARG A 315 1.83 21.25 3.10
N VAL A 316 0.61 21.71 2.91
CA VAL A 316 0.28 22.56 1.76
C VAL A 316 0.23 24.03 2.15
N LEU A 317 0.30 24.91 1.15
CA LEU A 317 0.14 26.34 1.35
C LEU A 317 -1.34 26.70 1.61
N PRO A 318 -1.62 27.83 2.28
CA PRO A 318 -2.99 28.32 2.43
C PRO A 318 -3.71 28.44 1.08
N GLY A 319 -4.96 27.98 1.02
CA GLY A 319 -5.78 27.97 -0.20
C GLY A 319 -5.66 26.68 -1.04
N GLU A 320 -4.74 25.78 -0.71
CA GLU A 320 -4.69 24.44 -1.30
C GLU A 320 -5.58 23.45 -0.53
N GLY A 321 -6.14 22.50 -1.28
CA GLY A 321 -6.91 21.39 -0.74
C GLY A 321 -6.03 20.34 -0.05
N VAL A 322 -6.55 19.81 1.05
CA VAL A 322 -5.96 18.69 1.82
C VAL A 322 -6.77 17.41 1.72
N ARG A 323 -8.05 17.49 1.34
CA ARG A 323 -8.95 16.34 1.18
C ARG A 323 -10.06 16.63 0.18
N PHE A 324 -10.71 15.56 -0.27
CA PHE A 324 -11.91 15.63 -1.08
C PHE A 324 -13.11 15.07 -0.32
N GLU A 325 -14.29 15.59 -0.64
CA GLU A 325 -15.57 15.16 -0.13
C GLU A 325 -16.53 14.93 -1.30
N VAL A 326 -17.24 13.80 -1.26
CA VAL A 326 -18.27 13.48 -2.24
C VAL A 326 -19.60 14.05 -1.77
N GLY A 327 -20.15 14.95 -2.57
CA GLY A 327 -21.47 15.54 -2.40
C GLY A 327 -22.58 14.72 -3.07
N ALA A 328 -23.66 15.40 -3.44
CA ALA A 328 -24.84 14.77 -4.02
C ALA A 328 -24.57 14.18 -5.41
N ASP A 329 -25.37 13.16 -5.76
CA ASP A 329 -25.42 12.62 -7.11
C ASP A 329 -25.84 13.68 -8.12
N ALA A 330 -25.28 13.56 -9.33
CA ALA A 330 -25.46 14.47 -10.44
C ALA A 330 -25.76 13.69 -11.72
N ALA A 331 -26.23 14.40 -12.75
CA ALA A 331 -26.38 13.81 -14.08
C ALA A 331 -24.99 13.55 -14.71
N PRO A 332 -24.80 12.41 -15.42
CA PRO A 332 -23.61 12.18 -16.22
C PRO A 332 -23.34 13.31 -17.21
N LEU A 333 -22.08 13.70 -17.34
CA LEU A 333 -21.58 14.77 -18.21
C LEU A 333 -21.35 14.30 -19.66
N GLY A 334 -21.36 12.99 -19.92
CA GLY A 334 -21.06 12.39 -21.21
C GLY A 334 -19.56 12.33 -21.53
N TYR A 335 -18.69 12.37 -20.51
CA TYR A 335 -17.24 12.21 -20.70
C TYR A 335 -16.87 10.72 -20.87
N LEU A 336 -17.52 9.82 -20.14
CA LEU A 336 -17.28 8.38 -20.20
C LEU A 336 -18.26 7.66 -21.16
N GLU A 337 -17.67 7.00 -22.16
CA GLU A 337 -18.23 6.06 -23.14
C GLU A 337 -18.64 4.70 -22.56
N MET A 338 -19.91 4.42 -22.20
CA MET A 338 -20.35 3.04 -21.92
C MET A 338 -20.69 2.29 -23.22
N THR A 339 -20.14 1.09 -23.39
CA THR A 339 -20.37 0.21 -24.55
C THR A 339 -20.58 -1.24 -24.13
N HIS A 340 -21.21 -2.03 -25.00
CA HIS A 340 -21.61 -3.40 -24.68
C HIS A 340 -21.17 -4.39 -25.74
N TYR A 341 -20.79 -5.58 -25.29
CA TYR A 341 -20.30 -6.66 -26.14
C TYR A 341 -20.95 -7.99 -25.77
N ARG A 342 -21.31 -8.77 -26.79
CA ARG A 342 -21.83 -10.12 -26.65
C ARG A 342 -20.76 -11.13 -27.05
N GLU A 343 -20.47 -12.06 -26.15
CA GLU A 343 -19.65 -13.22 -26.43
C GLU A 343 -20.40 -14.17 -27.38
N GLN A 344 -19.82 -14.48 -28.53
CA GLN A 344 -20.48 -15.20 -29.62
C GLN A 344 -20.82 -16.66 -29.27
N LYS A 345 -19.99 -17.31 -28.43
CA LYS A 345 -20.19 -18.72 -28.06
C LYS A 345 -21.22 -18.90 -26.94
N SER A 346 -21.11 -18.10 -25.89
CA SER A 346 -21.94 -18.25 -24.67
C SER A 346 -23.18 -17.37 -24.68
N GLY A 347 -23.24 -16.34 -25.53
CA GLY A 347 -24.26 -15.30 -25.52
C GLY A 347 -24.12 -14.28 -24.38
N ARG A 348 -23.11 -14.45 -23.50
CA ARG A 348 -22.89 -13.60 -22.32
C ARG A 348 -22.57 -12.16 -22.74
N LEU A 349 -23.21 -11.22 -22.07
CA LEU A 349 -22.95 -9.78 -22.25
C LEU A 349 -21.83 -9.31 -21.33
N ARG A 350 -21.06 -8.33 -21.78
CA ARG A 350 -20.06 -7.59 -21.00
C ARG A 350 -20.21 -6.10 -21.27
N ASP A 351 -20.17 -5.31 -20.19
CA ASP A 351 -20.12 -3.85 -20.24
C ASP A 351 -18.66 -3.40 -20.24
N LEU A 352 -18.32 -2.38 -21.03
CA LEU A 352 -17.03 -1.71 -21.04
C LEU A 352 -17.23 -0.20 -20.95
N VAL A 353 -16.36 0.49 -20.23
CA VAL A 353 -16.27 1.94 -20.24
C VAL A 353 -14.95 2.44 -20.83
N ARG A 354 -14.99 3.57 -21.55
CA ARG A 354 -13.78 4.25 -22.04
C ARG A 354 -13.82 5.76 -21.82
N LYS A 355 -12.63 6.36 -21.76
CA LYS A 355 -12.41 7.80 -21.95
C LYS A 355 -12.39 8.13 -23.45
N PRO A 356 -12.60 9.40 -23.84
CA PRO A 356 -12.68 9.79 -25.25
C PRO A 356 -11.30 9.77 -25.94
N ASN A 357 -10.22 9.99 -25.18
CA ASN A 357 -8.86 10.09 -25.72
C ASN A 357 -7.98 8.93 -25.25
N LEU A 358 -7.05 8.52 -26.11
CA LEU A 358 -5.96 7.61 -25.74
C LEU A 358 -4.98 8.32 -24.80
N LEU A 359 -4.37 7.56 -23.90
CA LEU A 359 -3.43 8.05 -22.90
C LEU A 359 -2.02 7.61 -23.24
N VAL A 360 -1.07 8.55 -23.15
CA VAL A 360 0.36 8.26 -23.18
C VAL A 360 0.94 8.65 -21.82
N ASP A 361 1.55 7.69 -21.16
CA ASP A 361 2.34 7.91 -19.96
C ASP A 361 3.77 8.27 -20.39
N ILE A 362 4.22 9.44 -19.95
CA ILE A 362 5.54 10.00 -20.23
C ILE A 362 6.36 9.87 -18.96
N VAL A 363 7.50 9.21 -19.05
CA VAL A 363 8.41 8.98 -17.93
C VAL A 363 9.76 9.57 -18.30
N PRO A 364 10.01 10.84 -17.97
CA PRO A 364 11.33 11.43 -18.15
C PRO A 364 12.33 10.80 -17.20
N THR A 365 13.55 10.59 -17.69
CA THR A 365 14.62 9.89 -16.99
C THR A 365 15.93 10.64 -17.13
N PHE A 366 16.75 10.55 -16.10
CA PHE A 366 18.15 11.00 -16.13
C PHE A 366 18.96 10.23 -15.09
N THR A 367 20.27 10.35 -15.16
CA THR A 367 21.20 9.73 -14.21
C THR A 367 21.96 10.82 -13.47
N SER A 368 22.02 10.73 -12.13
CA SER A 368 22.83 11.62 -11.29
C SER A 368 23.68 10.76 -10.37
N GLY A 369 25.01 10.80 -10.56
CA GLY A 369 25.94 9.86 -9.92
C GLY A 369 25.67 8.40 -10.32
N PRO A 370 25.61 7.44 -9.38
CA PRO A 370 25.31 6.03 -9.65
C PRO A 370 23.80 5.73 -9.72
N GLU A 371 22.95 6.73 -9.49
CA GLU A 371 21.52 6.54 -9.29
C GLU A 371 20.71 6.95 -10.52
N ARG A 372 19.62 6.21 -10.76
CA ARG A 372 18.69 6.45 -11.86
C ARG A 372 17.46 7.15 -11.33
N PHE A 373 17.02 8.21 -11.99
CA PHE A 373 15.87 9.00 -11.59
C PHE A 373 14.77 8.94 -12.64
N VAL A 374 13.53 8.98 -12.16
CA VAL A 374 12.33 9.21 -12.98
C VAL A 374 11.63 10.47 -12.52
N VAL A 375 11.11 11.24 -13.46
CA VAL A 375 10.33 12.45 -13.17
C VAL A 375 8.84 12.09 -13.16
N ALA A 376 8.15 12.38 -12.06
CA ALA A 376 6.74 12.03 -11.87
C ALA A 376 5.93 13.20 -11.32
N ARG A 377 4.61 13.19 -11.55
CA ARG A 377 3.69 14.07 -10.83
C ARG A 377 3.52 13.53 -9.43
N MET A 378 3.62 14.39 -8.43
CA MET A 378 3.36 14.09 -7.03
C MET A 378 2.19 14.91 -6.53
N SER A 379 1.42 14.34 -5.61
CA SER A 379 0.22 14.97 -5.04
C SER A 379 -0.78 15.42 -6.10
N TYR A 380 -0.86 14.71 -7.23
CA TYR A 380 -1.81 15.03 -8.30
C TYR A 380 -3.22 14.62 -7.87
N PRO A 381 -4.24 15.49 -8.02
CA PRO A 381 -5.59 15.19 -7.55
C PRO A 381 -6.30 14.12 -8.40
N ARG A 382 -6.66 13.00 -7.76
CA ARG A 382 -7.51 11.91 -8.24
C ARG A 382 -8.72 11.73 -7.30
N PRO A 383 -9.64 12.70 -7.26
CA PRO A 383 -10.75 12.72 -6.29
C PRO A 383 -11.71 11.53 -6.39
N LEU A 384 -11.77 10.84 -7.53
CA LEU A 384 -12.58 9.61 -7.66
C LEU A 384 -12.14 8.53 -6.68
N LEU A 385 -10.89 8.54 -6.21
CA LEU A 385 -10.41 7.63 -5.18
C LEU A 385 -11.03 7.89 -3.80
N ALA A 386 -11.46 9.13 -3.53
CA ALA A 386 -12.26 9.47 -2.35
C ALA A 386 -13.76 9.13 -2.54
N ALA A 387 -14.18 8.73 -3.75
CA ALA A 387 -15.56 8.46 -4.11
C ALA A 387 -15.93 6.97 -4.16
N ALA A 388 -15.24 6.14 -3.39
CA ALA A 388 -15.69 4.79 -3.12
C ALA A 388 -17.11 4.81 -2.54
N PRO A 389 -18.00 3.87 -2.91
CA PRO A 389 -19.36 3.82 -2.39
C PRO A 389 -19.39 3.83 -0.86
N ALA A 390 -20.33 4.59 -0.29
CA ALA A 390 -20.45 4.71 1.16
C ALA A 390 -20.60 3.33 1.82
N GLY A 391 -19.72 3.03 2.78
CA GLY A 391 -19.71 1.74 3.48
C GLY A 391 -18.88 0.63 2.80
N GLU A 392 -18.09 0.92 1.78
CA GLU A 392 -17.14 -0.03 1.19
C GLU A 392 -15.71 0.42 1.49
N ASP A 393 -15.12 -0.12 2.56
CA ASP A 393 -13.72 0.15 2.87
C ASP A 393 -12.79 -0.76 2.07
N ALA A 394 -11.56 -0.29 1.88
CA ALA A 394 -10.50 -1.14 1.37
C ALA A 394 -10.29 -2.35 2.30
N LEU A 395 -9.97 -3.50 1.69
CA LEU A 395 -9.79 -4.76 2.38
C LEU A 395 -8.65 -4.74 3.41
N ASP A 396 -7.64 -3.91 3.16
CA ASP A 396 -6.48 -3.70 4.03
C ASP A 396 -6.77 -2.69 5.17
N GLY A 397 -7.98 -2.14 5.20
CA GLY A 397 -8.39 -1.09 6.14
C GLY A 397 -7.80 0.28 5.82
N GLY A 398 -7.05 0.43 4.72
CA GLY A 398 -6.49 1.71 4.31
C GLY A 398 -7.54 2.68 3.76
N ARG A 399 -7.26 3.97 3.88
CA ARG A 399 -8.00 5.01 3.15
C ARG A 399 -7.20 5.39 1.90
N PRO A 400 -7.77 5.21 0.69
CA PRO A 400 -7.12 5.64 -0.53
C PRO A 400 -6.74 7.12 -0.48
N SER A 401 -5.51 7.45 -0.86
CA SER A 401 -5.11 8.84 -1.03
C SER A 401 -5.70 9.38 -2.35
N PRO A 402 -6.50 10.46 -2.31
CA PRO A 402 -6.95 11.13 -3.53
C PRO A 402 -5.88 12.06 -4.12
N TYR A 403 -4.67 12.06 -3.57
CA TYR A 403 -3.51 12.78 -4.09
C TYR A 403 -2.41 11.77 -4.40
N VAL A 404 -2.20 11.49 -5.68
CA VAL A 404 -1.39 10.36 -6.12
C VAL A 404 -0.06 10.82 -6.70
N THR A 405 0.94 9.95 -6.57
CA THR A 405 2.16 10.00 -7.37
C THR A 405 1.95 9.13 -8.61
N GLU A 406 2.10 9.71 -9.80
CA GLU A 406 1.82 9.04 -11.08
C GLU A 406 2.75 9.53 -12.20
N PRO A 407 2.86 8.82 -13.34
CA PRO A 407 3.60 9.30 -14.49
C PRO A 407 3.03 10.63 -15.01
N LEU A 408 3.86 11.41 -15.71
CA LEU A 408 3.31 12.50 -16.53
C LEU A 408 2.40 11.87 -17.58
N ASN A 409 1.29 12.52 -17.91
CA ASN A 409 0.36 11.98 -18.90
C ASN A 409 -0.03 13.04 -19.91
N ALA A 410 -0.18 12.59 -21.15
CA ALA A 410 -0.63 13.38 -22.28
C ALA A 410 -1.79 12.68 -23.00
N ARG A 411 -2.67 13.49 -23.59
CA ARG A 411 -3.75 13.00 -24.46
C ARG A 411 -3.17 12.80 -25.84
N GLN A 412 -3.24 11.57 -26.35
CA GLN A 412 -2.81 11.26 -27.71
C GLN A 412 -3.92 11.61 -28.70
N GLY A 413 -3.69 12.65 -29.48
CA GLY A 413 -4.53 13.04 -30.63
C GLY A 413 -4.01 12.46 -31.94
N GLU A 414 -4.19 13.20 -33.03
CA GLU A 414 -3.74 12.81 -34.38
C GLU A 414 -2.24 13.03 -34.62
N LYS A 415 -1.58 13.83 -33.77
CA LYS A 415 -0.15 14.14 -33.88
C LYS A 415 0.72 12.90 -33.67
N PRO A 416 1.92 12.81 -34.27
CA PRO A 416 2.90 11.79 -33.91
C PRO A 416 3.17 11.76 -32.40
N ILE A 417 3.42 10.57 -31.85
CA ILE A 417 3.63 10.41 -30.39
C ILE A 417 4.81 11.24 -29.88
N GLY A 418 5.90 11.33 -30.65
CA GLY A 418 7.06 12.16 -30.28
C GLY A 418 6.70 13.63 -30.10
N GLN A 419 5.96 14.21 -31.07
CA GLN A 419 5.47 15.58 -30.96
C GLN A 419 4.51 15.76 -29.76
N THR A 420 3.65 14.78 -29.51
CA THR A 420 2.74 14.81 -28.34
C THR A 420 3.54 14.83 -27.02
N VAL A 421 4.65 14.08 -26.97
CA VAL A 421 5.55 14.03 -25.81
C VAL A 421 6.30 15.34 -25.62
N GLU A 422 6.89 15.90 -26.68
CA GLU A 422 7.60 17.20 -26.65
C GLU A 422 6.70 18.33 -26.14
N GLU A 423 5.49 18.44 -26.71
CA GLU A 423 4.52 19.47 -26.33
C GLU A 423 4.10 19.32 -24.85
N ALA A 424 3.88 18.08 -24.40
CA ALA A 424 3.50 17.82 -23.01
C ALA A 424 4.63 18.12 -22.01
N LEU A 425 5.89 17.83 -22.36
CA LEU A 425 7.04 18.16 -21.52
C LEU A 425 7.28 19.67 -21.47
N PHE A 426 7.11 20.36 -22.59
CA PHE A 426 7.17 21.81 -22.61
C PHE A 426 6.06 22.44 -21.76
N GLU A 427 4.82 21.97 -21.87
CA GLU A 427 3.69 22.49 -21.09
C GLU A 427 3.85 22.26 -19.59
N VAL A 428 4.32 21.07 -19.19
CA VAL A 428 4.36 20.66 -17.78
C VAL A 428 5.66 21.08 -17.09
N LEU A 429 6.79 21.06 -17.81
CA LEU A 429 8.14 21.26 -17.24
C LEU A 429 8.89 22.46 -17.84
N GLY A 430 8.36 23.08 -18.90
CA GLY A 430 9.10 24.09 -19.65
C GLY A 430 10.30 23.54 -20.43
N LEU A 431 10.41 22.21 -20.57
CA LEU A 431 11.52 21.58 -21.28
C LEU A 431 11.28 21.67 -22.79
N GLY A 432 12.16 22.41 -23.48
CA GLY A 432 12.21 22.44 -24.93
C GLY A 432 12.84 21.18 -25.53
N PRO A 433 12.74 20.97 -26.85
CA PRO A 433 13.33 19.82 -27.54
C PRO A 433 14.84 19.66 -27.31
N GLU A 434 15.55 20.76 -27.06
CA GLU A 434 16.99 20.78 -26.77
C GLU A 434 17.37 20.02 -25.48
N ALA A 435 16.46 19.94 -24.52
CA ALA A 435 16.67 19.23 -23.25
C ALA A 435 16.32 17.73 -23.36
N ILE A 436 15.86 17.26 -24.54
CA ILE A 436 15.47 15.87 -24.78
C ILE A 436 16.56 15.19 -25.61
N HIS A 437 17.22 14.19 -25.01
CA HIS A 437 18.29 13.46 -25.68
C HIS A 437 17.77 12.27 -26.48
N GLN A 438 16.78 11.57 -25.95
CA GLN A 438 16.25 10.35 -26.56
C GLN A 438 14.84 10.05 -26.11
N MET A 439 14.01 9.52 -27.00
CA MET A 439 12.74 8.89 -26.67
C MET A 439 12.79 7.41 -26.99
N THR A 440 12.39 6.55 -26.05
CA THR A 440 12.26 5.10 -26.29
C THR A 440 10.88 4.58 -25.90
N PRO A 441 10.31 3.64 -26.66
CA PRO A 441 9.03 3.04 -26.32
C PRO A 441 9.18 2.20 -25.04
N GLY A 442 8.26 2.41 -24.11
CA GLY A 442 8.12 1.61 -22.91
C GLY A 442 6.99 0.59 -23.03
N PRO A 443 6.50 0.08 -21.88
CA PRO A 443 5.44 -0.90 -21.85
C PRO A 443 4.09 -0.42 -22.44
N LEU A 444 3.39 -1.34 -23.11
CA LEU A 444 1.97 -1.24 -23.48
C LEU A 444 1.17 -2.26 -22.68
N PHE A 445 0.05 -1.83 -22.09
CA PHE A 445 -0.83 -2.69 -21.29
C PHE A 445 -2.26 -2.15 -21.19
N TYR A 446 -3.17 -3.02 -20.74
CA TYR A 446 -4.56 -2.73 -20.41
C TYR A 446 -4.72 -2.74 -18.88
N PRO A 447 -5.10 -1.61 -18.23
CA PRO A 447 -5.12 -1.53 -16.78
C PRO A 447 -6.14 -2.42 -16.06
N SER A 448 -7.36 -2.52 -16.58
CA SER A 448 -8.43 -3.38 -16.03
C SER A 448 -9.36 -3.83 -17.17
N PRO A 449 -8.89 -4.71 -18.08
CA PRO A 449 -9.58 -5.03 -19.33
C PRO A 449 -10.91 -5.78 -19.15
N GLY A 450 -11.26 -6.15 -17.91
CA GLY A 450 -12.53 -6.79 -17.56
C GLY A 450 -13.74 -5.85 -17.57
N GLY A 451 -13.52 -4.54 -17.46
CA GLY A 451 -14.58 -3.52 -17.49
C GLY A 451 -14.15 -2.16 -18.05
N ILE A 452 -12.85 -1.97 -18.31
CA ILE A 452 -12.29 -0.71 -18.81
C ILE A 452 -11.66 -0.97 -20.18
N GLN A 453 -12.12 -0.25 -21.18
CA GLN A 453 -11.52 -0.20 -22.50
C GLN A 453 -10.50 0.95 -22.55
N GLU A 454 -9.34 0.69 -21.95
CA GLU A 454 -8.20 1.61 -21.93
C GLU A 454 -6.92 0.86 -22.32
N GLU A 455 -6.13 1.48 -23.20
CA GLU A 455 -4.77 1.08 -23.53
C GLU A 455 -3.85 2.20 -23.08
N VAL A 456 -2.84 1.86 -22.29
CA VAL A 456 -1.80 2.79 -21.84
C VAL A 456 -0.52 2.46 -22.57
N ARG A 457 0.11 3.50 -23.13
CA ARG A 457 1.41 3.42 -23.78
C ARG A 457 2.41 4.26 -23.00
N THR A 458 3.52 3.65 -22.64
CA THR A 458 4.59 4.35 -21.93
C THR A 458 5.65 4.82 -22.93
N VAL A 459 6.20 6.02 -22.72
CA VAL A 459 7.38 6.53 -23.42
C VAL A 459 8.40 6.97 -22.39
N PHE A 460 9.61 6.41 -22.46
CA PHE A 460 10.75 6.88 -21.68
C PHE A 460 11.41 8.03 -22.43
N VAL A 461 11.76 9.10 -21.71
CA VAL A 461 12.36 10.30 -22.30
C VAL A 461 13.64 10.65 -21.54
N GLU A 462 14.80 10.43 -22.15
CA GLU A 462 16.06 10.87 -21.55
C GLU A 462 16.18 12.38 -21.65
N ILE A 463 16.37 13.04 -20.52
CA ILE A 463 16.43 14.51 -20.40
C ILE A 463 17.68 14.97 -19.65
N ASP A 464 17.97 16.26 -19.72
CA ASP A 464 18.93 16.92 -18.81
C ASP A 464 18.55 16.70 -17.33
N GLU A 465 19.55 16.70 -16.44
CA GLU A 465 19.32 16.52 -15.00
C GLU A 465 18.36 17.59 -14.44
N MET A 466 17.23 17.14 -13.92
CA MET A 466 16.17 18.00 -13.39
C MET A 466 15.62 17.42 -12.09
N LEU A 467 15.87 18.08 -10.96
CA LEU A 467 15.48 17.56 -9.65
C LEU A 467 14.05 17.96 -9.24
N ILE A 468 13.65 19.21 -9.51
CA ILE A 468 12.35 19.77 -9.13
C ILE A 468 11.88 20.72 -10.22
N ALA A 469 10.60 20.61 -10.61
CA ALA A 469 9.89 21.69 -11.29
C ALA A 469 9.23 22.57 -10.21
N GLU A 470 9.78 23.75 -9.95
CA GLU A 470 9.35 24.63 -8.84
C GLU A 470 7.91 25.16 -9.01
N THR A 471 7.38 25.17 -10.23
CA THR A 471 6.01 25.61 -10.51
C THR A 471 5.44 24.86 -11.69
N VAL A 472 4.36 24.10 -11.45
CA VAL A 472 3.60 23.41 -12.50
C VAL A 472 2.35 24.25 -12.76
N ALA A 473 2.06 24.58 -14.01
CA ALA A 473 0.82 25.26 -14.35
C ALA A 473 -0.38 24.45 -13.83
N ASN A 474 -1.38 25.13 -13.27
CA ASN A 474 -2.57 24.45 -12.78
C ASN A 474 -3.53 24.14 -13.94
N PHE A 475 -3.61 22.86 -14.32
CA PHE A 475 -4.46 22.32 -15.38
C PHE A 475 -5.35 21.17 -14.88
N SER A 476 -5.24 20.78 -13.60
CA SER A 476 -6.09 19.73 -13.01
C SER A 476 -7.54 20.17 -12.88
N GLY A 477 -7.76 21.49 -12.78
CA GLY A 477 -9.05 22.09 -12.49
C GLY A 477 -9.41 22.13 -10.99
N TRP A 478 -8.48 21.75 -10.13
CA TRP A 478 -8.56 21.82 -8.66
C TRP A 478 -7.67 22.95 -8.14
N SER A 479 -7.49 23.05 -6.82
CA SER A 479 -6.61 24.04 -6.20
C SER A 479 -5.14 23.93 -6.66
N THR A 480 -4.73 22.73 -7.10
CA THR A 480 -3.36 22.46 -7.57
C THR A 480 -3.31 21.38 -8.65
N SER A 481 -2.24 21.38 -9.47
CA SER A 481 -1.82 20.24 -10.30
C SER A 481 -0.85 19.30 -9.57
N GLY A 482 -0.66 19.47 -8.27
CA GLY A 482 0.42 18.84 -7.53
C GLY A 482 1.78 19.44 -7.92
N ARG A 483 2.84 18.64 -7.83
CA ARG A 483 4.21 19.03 -8.17
C ARG A 483 4.82 18.05 -9.16
N VAL A 484 5.88 18.45 -9.84
CA VAL A 484 6.71 17.50 -10.58
C VAL A 484 8.10 17.49 -9.98
N ARG A 485 8.60 16.29 -9.66
CA ARG A 485 9.96 16.11 -9.15
C ARG A 485 10.59 14.81 -9.66
N ALA A 486 11.91 14.77 -9.53
CA ALA A 486 12.67 13.54 -9.66
C ALA A 486 12.49 12.63 -8.44
N LEU A 487 12.24 11.36 -8.72
CA LEU A 487 12.20 10.27 -7.77
C LEU A 487 13.33 9.31 -8.15
N GLU A 488 14.13 8.91 -7.16
CA GLU A 488 15.06 7.80 -7.40
C GLU A 488 14.24 6.54 -7.72
N ALA A 489 14.57 5.91 -8.83
CA ALA A 489 13.74 4.90 -9.46
C ALA A 489 13.57 3.65 -8.56
N ARG A 490 14.61 3.20 -7.84
CA ARG A 490 14.47 2.07 -6.90
C ARG A 490 13.55 2.41 -5.73
N GLN A 491 13.50 3.67 -5.27
CA GLN A 491 12.54 4.08 -4.23
C GLN A 491 11.09 3.99 -4.69
N VAL A 492 10.81 4.28 -5.97
CA VAL A 492 9.46 4.11 -6.54
C VAL A 492 8.99 2.66 -6.37
N LEU A 493 9.86 1.69 -6.67
CA LEU A 493 9.54 0.28 -6.52
C LEU A 493 9.32 -0.11 -5.07
N ARG A 494 10.18 0.38 -4.16
CA ARG A 494 10.06 0.12 -2.73
C ARG A 494 8.79 0.69 -2.14
N ALA A 495 8.41 1.89 -2.56
CA ALA A 495 7.15 2.52 -2.18
C ALA A 495 5.96 1.62 -2.58
N ALA A 496 5.94 1.10 -3.81
CA ALA A 496 4.88 0.19 -4.26
C ALA A 496 4.82 -1.12 -3.42
N GLN A 497 5.98 -1.68 -3.07
CA GLN A 497 6.08 -2.90 -2.27
C GLN A 497 5.55 -2.74 -0.84
N VAL A 498 5.52 -1.52 -0.29
CA VAL A 498 5.02 -1.23 1.06
C VAL A 498 3.74 -0.40 1.10
N GLY A 499 3.10 -0.17 -0.05
CA GLY A 499 1.81 0.54 -0.14
C GLY A 499 1.89 2.07 -0.15
N GLY A 500 3.05 2.65 -0.41
CA GLY A 500 3.22 4.10 -0.59
C GLY A 500 3.17 4.59 -2.03
N LEU A 501 2.95 3.70 -3.01
CA LEU A 501 2.68 4.08 -4.40
C LEU A 501 1.38 3.43 -4.88
N PRO A 502 0.26 4.14 -4.87
CA PRO A 502 -1.04 3.57 -5.23
C PRO A 502 -1.29 3.50 -6.74
N ASP A 503 -0.45 4.12 -7.59
CA ASP A 503 -0.54 4.03 -9.05
C ASP A 503 0.42 2.95 -9.58
N ALA A 504 -0.14 1.86 -10.12
CA ALA A 504 0.67 0.76 -10.65
C ALA A 504 1.38 1.09 -11.97
N ARG A 505 0.98 2.14 -12.68
CA ARG A 505 1.57 2.47 -14.00
C ARG A 505 2.99 2.97 -13.82
N LEU A 506 3.23 3.81 -12.81
CA LEU A 506 4.60 4.26 -12.48
C LEU A 506 5.49 3.08 -12.02
N GLU A 507 4.98 2.19 -11.18
CA GLU A 507 5.70 0.97 -10.77
C GLU A 507 6.10 0.13 -11.99
N LEU A 508 5.15 -0.15 -12.89
CA LEU A 508 5.38 -0.95 -14.08
C LEU A 508 6.37 -0.27 -15.05
N ALA A 509 6.29 1.04 -15.20
CA ALA A 509 7.23 1.79 -16.02
C ALA A 509 8.66 1.69 -15.47
N VAL A 510 8.85 1.85 -14.17
CA VAL A 510 10.17 1.73 -13.54
C VAL A 510 10.73 0.31 -13.63
N HIS A 511 9.90 -0.72 -13.43
CA HIS A 511 10.35 -2.11 -13.64
C HIS A 511 10.79 -2.36 -15.08
N ALA A 512 10.06 -1.82 -16.06
CA ALA A 512 10.43 -1.95 -17.47
C ALA A 512 11.72 -1.18 -17.79
N LEU A 513 11.91 0.02 -17.22
CA LEU A 513 13.14 0.80 -17.34
C LEU A 513 14.35 0.01 -16.83
N PHE A 514 14.27 -0.55 -15.62
CA PHE A 514 15.34 -1.37 -15.07
C PHE A 514 15.61 -2.64 -15.86
N ALA A 515 14.59 -3.28 -16.41
CA ALA A 515 14.79 -4.42 -17.30
C ALA A 515 15.50 -4.02 -18.61
N GLN A 516 15.12 -2.89 -19.22
CA GLN A 516 15.72 -2.39 -20.46
C GLN A 516 17.19 -1.99 -20.26
N GLU A 517 17.51 -1.36 -19.12
CA GLU A 517 18.85 -0.89 -18.78
C GLU A 517 19.70 -1.92 -18.02
N ARG A 518 19.12 -3.09 -17.69
CA ARG A 518 19.76 -4.15 -16.90
C ARG A 518 20.26 -3.67 -15.54
N LEU A 519 19.47 -2.82 -14.88
CA LEU A 519 19.76 -2.28 -13.57
C LEU A 519 19.24 -3.22 -12.46
N PRO A 520 19.96 -3.35 -11.33
CA PRO A 520 19.53 -4.19 -10.22
C PRO A 520 18.30 -3.58 -9.53
N LEU A 521 17.29 -4.42 -9.26
CA LEU A 521 16.07 -4.02 -8.54
C LEU A 521 16.29 -3.82 -7.04
N GLY A 522 17.37 -4.39 -6.47
CA GLY A 522 17.58 -4.47 -5.03
C GLY A 522 16.67 -5.48 -4.33
N PRO A 523 16.71 -5.57 -3.00
CA PRO A 523 15.89 -6.51 -2.22
C PRO A 523 14.41 -6.13 -2.25
N TYR A 524 13.55 -7.14 -2.23
CA TYR A 524 12.11 -6.98 -2.03
C TYR A 524 11.81 -6.63 -0.56
N LEU A 525 11.01 -5.59 -0.31
CA LEU A 525 10.70 -5.09 1.04
C LEU A 525 9.35 -5.58 1.59
N GLY A 526 8.54 -6.25 0.77
CA GLY A 526 7.26 -6.82 1.19
C GLY A 526 7.41 -8.13 1.97
N GLU A 527 6.32 -8.90 2.03
CA GLU A 527 6.27 -10.18 2.73
C GLU A 527 7.18 -11.22 2.05
N ALA A 528 8.03 -11.91 2.83
CA ALA A 528 8.87 -12.99 2.32
C ALA A 528 8.01 -14.20 1.92
N LEU A 529 8.25 -14.73 0.73
CA LEU A 529 7.51 -15.84 0.14
C LEU A 529 8.23 -17.16 0.37
N GLU A 530 7.57 -18.09 1.06
CA GLU A 530 8.12 -19.41 1.38
C GLU A 530 7.18 -20.52 0.89
N PHE A 531 7.41 -20.99 -0.35
CA PHE A 531 6.62 -22.09 -0.91
C PHE A 531 7.25 -23.45 -0.62
N ALA A 532 6.46 -24.37 -0.08
CA ALA A 532 6.81 -25.78 0.01
C ALA A 532 6.78 -26.41 -1.40
N PRO A 533 7.54 -27.51 -1.62
CA PRO A 533 7.42 -28.28 -2.85
C PRO A 533 5.97 -28.74 -3.07
N ALA A 534 5.43 -28.48 -4.25
CA ALA A 534 4.10 -28.94 -4.63
C ALA A 534 4.07 -30.47 -4.64
N THR A 535 3.01 -31.05 -4.07
CA THR A 535 2.86 -32.51 -3.98
C THR A 535 2.44 -33.16 -5.30
N VAL A 536 1.86 -32.38 -6.22
CA VAL A 536 1.40 -32.85 -7.54
C VAL A 536 1.70 -31.78 -8.59
N LEU A 537 2.21 -32.23 -9.73
CA LEU A 537 2.39 -31.40 -10.93
C LEU A 537 1.04 -31.05 -11.55
N PRO A 538 0.83 -29.81 -11.97
CA PRO A 538 -0.29 -29.46 -12.81
C PRO A 538 -0.24 -30.12 -14.19
N GLU A 539 -1.38 -30.57 -14.71
CA GLU A 539 -1.47 -31.30 -15.99
C GLU A 539 -1.04 -30.49 -17.23
N ARG A 540 -0.91 -29.15 -17.12
CA ARG A 540 -0.71 -28.22 -18.25
C ARG A 540 0.53 -27.35 -18.09
N VAL A 541 1.67 -27.96 -17.78
CA VAL A 541 2.97 -27.26 -17.85
C VAL A 541 3.26 -26.86 -19.31
N THR A 542 3.70 -25.62 -19.50
CA THR A 542 3.96 -25.04 -20.83
C THR A 542 5.07 -24.00 -20.76
N THR A 543 5.45 -23.45 -21.90
CA THR A 543 6.46 -22.38 -22.03
C THR A 543 5.80 -21.07 -22.46
N TRP A 544 6.49 -19.96 -22.25
CA TRP A 544 6.06 -18.65 -22.74
C TRP A 544 5.86 -18.66 -24.26
N GLY A 545 6.80 -19.24 -25.01
CA GLY A 545 6.70 -19.32 -26.48
C GLY A 545 5.44 -20.08 -26.96
N ALA A 546 5.02 -21.11 -26.23
CA ALA A 546 3.78 -21.82 -26.53
C ALA A 546 2.53 -20.98 -26.21
N LEU A 547 2.58 -20.14 -25.16
CA LEU A 547 1.51 -19.19 -24.86
C LEU A 547 1.43 -18.05 -25.88
N GLU A 548 2.55 -17.60 -26.41
CA GLU A 548 2.61 -16.58 -27.45
C GLU A 548 2.08 -17.11 -28.79
N ALA A 549 2.40 -18.36 -29.12
CA ALA A 549 1.94 -19.03 -30.34
C ALA A 549 0.46 -19.44 -30.33
N ARG A 550 -0.30 -19.14 -29.25
CA ARG A 550 -1.74 -19.44 -29.19
C ARG A 550 -2.49 -18.75 -30.35
N PRO A 551 -3.54 -19.40 -30.89
CA PRO A 551 -4.33 -18.80 -31.95
C PRO A 551 -5.03 -17.53 -31.47
N ARG A 552 -5.02 -16.50 -32.32
CA ARG A 552 -5.82 -15.29 -32.11
C ARG A 552 -7.31 -15.64 -32.18
N ARG A 553 -8.12 -14.98 -31.37
CA ARG A 553 -9.57 -15.23 -31.28
C ARG A 553 -10.34 -13.93 -31.48
N ARG A 554 -11.53 -14.01 -32.07
CA ARG A 554 -12.51 -12.91 -32.06
C ARG A 554 -13.81 -13.40 -31.45
N ALA A 555 -13.87 -13.40 -30.13
CA ALA A 555 -14.99 -13.94 -29.39
C ALA A 555 -16.18 -12.97 -29.24
N PHE A 556 -16.03 -11.68 -29.53
CA PHE A 556 -17.06 -10.67 -29.20
C PHE A 556 -17.60 -9.90 -30.40
N ALA A 557 -18.91 -9.64 -30.37
CA ALA A 557 -19.60 -8.70 -31.26
C ALA A 557 -20.20 -7.54 -30.44
N ARG A 558 -20.37 -6.35 -31.05
CA ARG A 558 -21.02 -5.22 -30.37
C ARG A 558 -22.49 -5.57 -30.08
N ALA A 559 -22.94 -5.22 -28.89
CA ALA A 559 -24.34 -5.37 -28.47
C ALA A 559 -24.97 -4.00 -28.24
N SER A 560 -26.29 -3.92 -28.37
CA SER A 560 -27.07 -2.76 -27.93
C SER A 560 -27.54 -2.92 -26.48
N GLU A 561 -27.69 -4.15 -26.01
CA GLU A 561 -28.10 -4.46 -24.65
C GLU A 561 -26.91 -4.45 -23.68
N SER A 562 -27.14 -3.91 -22.48
CA SER A 562 -26.17 -3.94 -21.38
C SER A 562 -26.25 -5.24 -20.59
N ALA A 563 -25.10 -5.67 -20.04
CA ALA A 563 -25.07 -6.72 -19.03
C ALA A 563 -25.67 -6.26 -17.68
N GLY A 564 -25.82 -4.94 -17.49
CA GLY A 564 -26.26 -4.34 -16.23
C GLY A 564 -25.25 -4.55 -15.09
N PHE A 565 -23.98 -4.80 -15.43
CA PHE A 565 -22.94 -5.06 -14.44
C PHE A 565 -22.25 -3.77 -14.01
N LEU A 566 -21.95 -2.87 -14.94
CA LEU A 566 -21.35 -1.57 -14.66
C LEU A 566 -22.41 -0.48 -14.54
N GLU A 567 -22.18 0.47 -13.65
CA GLU A 567 -22.97 1.67 -13.50
C GLU A 567 -22.11 2.91 -13.75
N LEU A 568 -22.56 3.74 -14.71
CA LEU A 568 -22.06 5.09 -14.87
C LEU A 568 -22.82 6.00 -13.92
N ALA A 569 -22.10 6.56 -12.94
CA ALA A 569 -22.63 7.51 -11.97
C ALA A 569 -21.87 8.82 -12.07
N ALA A 570 -22.47 9.92 -11.62
CA ALA A 570 -21.78 11.18 -11.44
C ALA A 570 -22.15 11.77 -10.08
N SER A 571 -21.21 12.45 -9.44
CA SER A 571 -21.47 13.18 -8.19
C SER A 571 -20.69 14.49 -8.18
N THR A 572 -21.21 15.44 -7.42
CA THR A 572 -20.46 16.65 -7.07
C THR A 572 -19.33 16.28 -6.13
N ILE A 573 -18.12 16.76 -6.41
CA ILE A 573 -16.94 16.55 -5.59
C ILE A 573 -16.43 17.92 -5.15
N ARG A 574 -16.20 18.05 -3.86
CA ARG A 574 -15.64 19.25 -3.22
C ARG A 574 -14.23 18.98 -2.76
N GLU A 575 -13.33 19.90 -3.07
CA GLU A 575 -11.99 19.97 -2.50
C GLU A 575 -12.02 20.91 -1.30
N LEU A 576 -11.46 20.47 -0.19
CA LEU A 576 -11.53 21.16 1.09
C LEU A 576 -10.12 21.48 1.60
N ASP A 577 -9.93 22.69 2.12
CA ASP A 577 -8.71 23.09 2.84
C ASP A 577 -8.72 22.59 4.30
N GLY A 578 -7.67 22.94 5.05
CA GLY A 578 -7.52 22.53 6.46
C GLY A 578 -8.57 23.13 7.41
N ASP A 579 -9.20 24.25 7.03
CA ASP A 579 -10.31 24.88 7.76
C ASP A 579 -11.67 24.33 7.33
N ALA A 580 -11.69 23.27 6.50
CA ALA A 580 -12.87 22.68 5.87
C ALA A 580 -13.65 23.63 4.96
N ARG A 581 -13.01 24.66 4.40
CA ARG A 581 -13.60 25.53 3.37
C ARG A 581 -13.46 24.89 2.00
N VAL A 582 -14.46 25.09 1.15
CA VAL A 582 -14.43 24.62 -0.24
C VAL A 582 -13.49 25.50 -1.07
N VAL A 583 -12.41 24.90 -1.59
CA VAL A 583 -11.44 25.56 -2.48
C VAL A 583 -11.60 25.12 -3.95
N GLY A 584 -12.39 24.08 -4.20
CA GLY A 584 -12.77 23.64 -5.53
C GLY A 584 -14.04 22.79 -5.50
N GLU A 585 -14.88 22.89 -6.52
CA GLU A 585 -16.08 22.06 -6.65
C GLU A 585 -16.31 21.70 -8.13
N ARG A 586 -16.51 20.42 -8.42
CA ARG A 586 -16.79 19.91 -9.79
C ARG A 586 -17.66 18.68 -9.77
N VAL A 587 -18.44 18.47 -10.82
CA VAL A 587 -19.08 17.17 -11.09
C VAL A 587 -18.09 16.26 -11.81
N LEU A 588 -17.89 15.04 -11.32
CA LEU A 588 -17.13 14.01 -12.02
C LEU A 588 -17.98 12.76 -12.26
N GLU A 589 -17.75 12.13 -13.41
CA GLU A 589 -18.26 10.80 -13.72
C GLU A 589 -17.34 9.72 -13.15
N ARG A 590 -17.94 8.63 -12.68
CA ARG A 590 -17.24 7.43 -12.23
C ARG A 590 -17.98 6.19 -12.72
N VAL A 591 -17.24 5.08 -12.77
CA VAL A 591 -17.81 3.76 -13.00
C VAL A 591 -17.55 2.85 -11.83
N VAL A 592 -18.61 2.19 -11.37
CA VAL A 592 -18.56 1.17 -10.32
C VAL A 592 -19.37 -0.06 -10.74
N PRO A 593 -19.04 -1.26 -10.24
CA PRO A 593 -19.91 -2.42 -10.41
C PRO A 593 -21.22 -2.22 -9.63
N ARG A 594 -22.34 -2.72 -10.17
CA ARG A 594 -23.64 -2.70 -9.49
C ARG A 594 -23.71 -3.75 -8.39
N THR A 595 -23.32 -4.98 -8.71
CA THR A 595 -23.55 -6.15 -7.85
C THR A 595 -22.37 -6.54 -6.97
N LEU A 596 -21.17 -6.02 -7.26
CA LEU A 596 -19.93 -6.31 -6.54
C LEU A 596 -19.31 -5.01 -5.99
N SER A 597 -18.35 -5.15 -5.08
CA SER A 597 -17.57 -4.02 -4.58
C SER A 597 -16.55 -3.55 -5.63
N PRO A 598 -16.02 -2.31 -5.51
CA PRO A 598 -14.87 -1.85 -6.29
C PRO A 598 -13.54 -2.44 -5.78
N SER A 599 -13.54 -3.38 -4.84
CA SER A 599 -12.34 -4.08 -4.40
C SER A 599 -12.13 -5.34 -5.22
N THR A 600 -10.94 -5.49 -5.79
CA THR A 600 -10.51 -6.65 -6.58
C THR A 600 -9.37 -7.36 -5.87
N LEU A 601 -9.40 -8.69 -5.82
CA LEU A 601 -8.26 -9.50 -5.41
C LEU A 601 -7.63 -10.12 -6.65
N ALA A 602 -6.33 -9.87 -6.87
CA ALA A 602 -5.55 -10.46 -7.96
C ALA A 602 -4.59 -11.53 -7.40
N ALA A 603 -4.60 -12.73 -7.98
CA ALA A 603 -3.97 -13.91 -7.39
C ALA A 603 -2.83 -14.49 -8.25
N ALA A 604 -1.58 -14.27 -7.83
CA ALA A 604 -0.46 -15.07 -8.31
C ALA A 604 -0.57 -16.51 -7.76
N VAL A 605 -1.03 -17.45 -8.58
CA VAL A 605 -1.12 -18.85 -8.19
C VAL A 605 0.21 -19.54 -8.46
N VAL A 606 0.96 -19.86 -7.42
CA VAL A 606 2.36 -20.30 -7.52
C VAL A 606 2.53 -21.75 -7.08
N ALA A 607 3.19 -22.55 -7.91
CA ALA A 607 3.62 -23.91 -7.59
C ALA A 607 5.15 -24.00 -7.62
N ARG A 608 5.74 -24.65 -6.62
CA ARG A 608 7.18 -24.94 -6.58
C ARG A 608 7.43 -26.40 -6.96
N ILE A 609 8.10 -26.64 -8.07
CA ILE A 609 8.25 -27.94 -8.70
C ILE A 609 9.72 -28.16 -9.03
N GLY A 610 10.34 -29.22 -8.49
CA GLY A 610 11.73 -29.55 -8.80
C GLY A 610 12.74 -28.43 -8.48
N GLY A 611 12.40 -27.54 -7.54
CA GLY A 611 13.19 -26.36 -7.20
C GLY A 611 12.85 -25.09 -8.00
N GLU A 612 12.12 -25.22 -9.11
CA GLU A 612 11.66 -24.11 -9.95
C GLU A 612 10.27 -23.61 -9.54
N PHE A 613 9.97 -22.35 -9.85
CA PHE A 613 8.68 -21.73 -9.56
C PHE A 613 7.87 -21.54 -10.84
N TYR A 614 6.62 -21.98 -10.80
CA TYR A 614 5.66 -21.86 -11.89
C TYR A 614 4.50 -20.96 -11.48
N LEU A 615 4.05 -20.11 -12.40
CA LEU A 615 2.84 -19.30 -12.25
C LEU A 615 1.71 -19.92 -13.08
N GLY A 616 0.55 -20.09 -12.46
CA GLY A 616 -0.68 -20.45 -13.15
C GLY A 616 -1.28 -19.24 -13.87
N VAL A 617 -1.34 -19.30 -15.19
CA VAL A 617 -1.89 -18.26 -16.07
C VAL A 617 -3.20 -18.74 -16.69
N ASP A 618 -4.19 -17.86 -16.73
CA ASP A 618 -5.48 -18.11 -17.38
C ASP A 618 -5.49 -17.53 -18.80
N ASP A 619 -6.11 -18.28 -19.72
CA ASP A 619 -6.22 -17.99 -21.15
C ASP A 619 -7.65 -17.56 -21.44
N ASP A 620 -7.96 -16.28 -21.16
CA ASP A 620 -9.32 -15.74 -21.23
C ASP A 620 -9.58 -14.99 -22.55
N ASP A 621 -10.84 -14.65 -22.80
CA ASP A 621 -11.30 -13.80 -23.88
C ASP A 621 -11.94 -12.52 -23.30
N LEU A 622 -11.34 -11.36 -23.59
CA LEU A 622 -11.84 -10.04 -23.15
C LEU A 622 -12.13 -9.09 -24.32
N PRO A 623 -13.27 -8.37 -24.29
CA PRO A 623 -13.66 -7.47 -25.37
C PRO A 623 -12.75 -6.23 -25.46
N ALA A 624 -12.19 -5.76 -24.35
CA ALA A 624 -11.24 -4.64 -24.35
C ALA A 624 -9.98 -4.97 -25.16
N ALA A 625 -9.40 -6.16 -24.94
CA ALA A 625 -8.25 -6.63 -25.72
C ALA A 625 -8.57 -6.76 -27.22
N GLN A 626 -9.79 -7.20 -27.54
CA GLN A 626 -10.26 -7.29 -28.93
C GLN A 626 -10.37 -5.91 -29.60
N ALA A 627 -10.78 -4.89 -28.84
CA ALA A 627 -10.94 -3.52 -29.35
C ALA A 627 -9.61 -2.90 -29.79
N PHE A 628 -8.51 -3.20 -29.08
CA PHE A 628 -7.19 -2.64 -29.38
C PHE A 628 -6.35 -3.53 -30.31
N SER A 629 -6.27 -4.82 -30.01
CA SER A 629 -5.39 -5.75 -30.74
C SER A 629 -6.07 -6.50 -31.88
N GLY A 630 -7.39 -6.39 -32.02
CA GLY A 630 -8.19 -7.23 -32.93
C GLY A 630 -8.34 -8.69 -32.47
N SER A 631 -7.74 -9.08 -31.33
CA SER A 631 -7.87 -10.41 -30.73
C SER A 631 -8.43 -10.30 -29.31
N SER A 632 -9.46 -11.10 -28.98
CA SER A 632 -10.00 -11.20 -27.63
C SER A 632 -9.11 -12.02 -26.69
N ALA A 633 -8.27 -12.91 -27.23
CA ALA A 633 -7.41 -13.79 -26.45
C ALA A 633 -6.41 -12.98 -25.61
N LEU A 634 -6.47 -13.14 -24.29
CA LEU A 634 -5.63 -12.43 -23.33
C LEU A 634 -5.13 -13.38 -22.25
N LEU A 635 -3.83 -13.32 -21.93
CA LEU A 635 -3.30 -13.99 -20.75
C LEU A 635 -3.58 -13.13 -19.53
N VAL A 636 -4.22 -13.71 -18.52
CA VAL A 636 -4.59 -13.01 -17.30
C VAL A 636 -4.19 -13.82 -16.07
N THR A 637 -4.13 -13.16 -14.93
CA THR A 637 -4.09 -13.82 -13.62
C THR A 637 -5.52 -14.02 -13.12
N PRO A 638 -5.82 -15.08 -12.34
CA PRO A 638 -7.09 -15.16 -11.64
C PRO A 638 -7.31 -13.90 -10.80
N ALA A 639 -8.39 -13.18 -11.09
CA ALA A 639 -8.73 -11.94 -10.41
C ALA A 639 -10.25 -11.84 -10.23
N TRP A 640 -10.69 -11.42 -9.05
CA TRP A 640 -12.11 -11.33 -8.73
C TRP A 640 -12.43 -10.02 -8.01
N ARG A 641 -13.46 -9.34 -8.51
CA ARG A 641 -14.16 -8.31 -7.73
C ARG A 641 -14.84 -8.99 -6.54
N LEU A 642 -14.65 -8.44 -5.35
CA LEU A 642 -15.13 -9.01 -4.11
C LEU A 642 -16.64 -8.73 -3.93
N PRO A 643 -17.40 -9.65 -3.29
CA PRO A 643 -18.79 -9.41 -2.93
C PRO A 643 -18.95 -8.13 -2.09
N ARG A 644 -20.07 -7.41 -2.28
CA ARG A 644 -20.39 -6.26 -1.43
C ARG A 644 -20.48 -6.70 0.03
N GLY A 645 -20.02 -5.85 0.94
CA GLY A 645 -20.03 -6.13 2.39
C GLY A 645 -18.94 -7.08 2.88
N LEU A 646 -18.18 -7.73 1.98
CA LEU A 646 -16.99 -8.47 2.38
C LEU A 646 -15.88 -7.46 2.74
N ARG A 647 -15.59 -7.33 4.03
CA ARG A 647 -14.71 -6.28 4.57
C ARG A 647 -13.47 -6.81 5.28
N ALA A 648 -13.47 -8.09 5.66
CA ALA A 648 -12.37 -8.69 6.40
C ALA A 648 -11.35 -9.32 5.44
N ARG A 649 -10.06 -9.04 5.64
CA ARG A 649 -8.96 -9.63 4.87
C ARG A 649 -9.05 -11.15 4.89
N ARG A 650 -9.31 -11.73 6.06
CA ARG A 650 -9.48 -13.19 6.20
C ARG A 650 -10.61 -13.72 5.31
N ALA A 651 -11.76 -13.04 5.30
CA ALA A 651 -12.91 -13.45 4.49
C ALA A 651 -12.62 -13.35 2.98
N ALA A 652 -11.86 -12.34 2.54
CA ALA A 652 -11.49 -12.20 1.12
C ALA A 652 -10.54 -13.30 0.66
N LEU A 653 -9.59 -13.68 1.52
CA LEU A 653 -8.70 -14.80 1.23
C LEU A 653 -9.46 -16.11 1.15
N GLU A 654 -10.40 -16.38 2.06
CA GLU A 654 -11.28 -17.56 1.97
C GLU A 654 -12.14 -17.55 0.71
N PHE A 655 -12.72 -16.40 0.36
CA PHE A 655 -13.45 -16.23 -0.90
C PHE A 655 -12.57 -16.59 -2.11
N ALA A 656 -11.33 -16.06 -2.18
CA ALA A 656 -10.40 -16.37 -3.26
C ALA A 656 -10.03 -17.86 -3.30
N ARG A 657 -9.80 -18.50 -2.14
CA ARG A 657 -9.56 -19.94 -2.04
C ARG A 657 -10.73 -20.75 -2.58
N GLU A 658 -11.96 -20.37 -2.24
CA GLU A 658 -13.16 -21.02 -2.74
C GLU A 658 -13.28 -20.88 -4.27
N ARG A 659 -13.01 -19.68 -4.82
CA ARG A 659 -13.00 -19.46 -6.27
C ARG A 659 -11.91 -20.26 -6.97
N LEU A 660 -10.70 -20.30 -6.42
CA LEU A 660 -9.59 -21.11 -6.95
C LEU A 660 -9.96 -22.59 -7.02
N ARG A 661 -10.59 -23.12 -5.96
CA ARG A 661 -11.07 -24.50 -5.93
C ARG A 661 -12.20 -24.74 -6.93
N ALA A 662 -13.20 -23.86 -6.96
CA ALA A 662 -14.40 -24.04 -7.79
C ALA A 662 -14.14 -23.84 -9.29
N GLU A 663 -13.32 -22.87 -9.67
CA GLU A 663 -13.07 -22.51 -11.07
C GLU A 663 -11.88 -23.25 -11.68
N TYR A 664 -10.85 -23.56 -10.89
CA TYR A 664 -9.59 -24.11 -11.39
C TYR A 664 -9.19 -25.43 -10.73
N GLY A 665 -9.91 -25.87 -9.69
CA GLY A 665 -9.61 -27.12 -8.98
C GLY A 665 -8.40 -27.00 -8.06
N ILE A 666 -8.00 -25.78 -7.74
CA ILE A 666 -6.76 -25.51 -7.01
C ILE A 666 -7.07 -25.39 -5.53
N GLN A 667 -6.50 -26.31 -4.76
CA GLN A 667 -6.45 -26.21 -3.30
C GLN A 667 -5.13 -25.53 -2.91
N THR A 668 -5.25 -24.52 -2.07
CA THR A 668 -4.11 -23.71 -1.65
C THR A 668 -3.77 -23.95 -0.20
N ALA A 669 -2.49 -23.94 0.15
CA ALA A 669 -2.06 -23.95 1.55
C ALA A 669 -2.02 -22.52 2.10
N ARG A 670 -1.00 -21.76 1.73
CA ARG A 670 -0.74 -20.42 2.25
C ARG A 670 -1.08 -19.33 1.23
N ALA A 671 -1.34 -18.13 1.75
CA ALA A 671 -1.49 -16.92 0.96
C ALA A 671 -0.55 -15.85 1.52
N TYR A 672 0.08 -15.09 0.63
CA TYR A 672 1.07 -14.06 0.96
C TYR A 672 0.69 -12.73 0.31
N SER A 673 0.87 -11.62 1.01
CA SER A 673 0.72 -10.28 0.43
C SER A 673 1.82 -10.04 -0.60
N LEU A 674 1.46 -9.61 -1.81
CA LEU A 674 2.42 -9.17 -2.82
C LEU A 674 2.54 -7.65 -2.80
N GLY A 675 2.86 -7.08 -1.65
CA GLY A 675 3.04 -5.63 -1.46
C GLY A 675 1.74 -4.83 -1.39
N GLY A 676 1.82 -3.52 -1.68
CA GLY A 676 0.71 -2.57 -1.52
C GLY A 676 -0.43 -2.74 -2.52
N SER A 677 -1.64 -2.30 -2.14
CA SER A 677 -2.75 -2.19 -3.08
C SER A 677 -2.51 -1.09 -4.12
N TYR A 678 -3.19 -1.17 -5.26
CA TYR A 678 -3.05 -0.20 -6.34
C TYR A 678 -4.37 0.07 -7.06
N HIS A 679 -4.47 1.23 -7.72
CA HIS A 679 -5.61 1.63 -8.53
C HIS A 679 -5.27 1.47 -10.02
N PRO A 680 -6.01 0.63 -10.76
CA PRO A 680 -5.71 0.40 -12.18
C PRO A 680 -6.08 1.61 -13.05
N ALA A 681 -7.18 2.31 -12.73
CA ALA A 681 -7.67 3.42 -13.52
C ALA A 681 -8.29 4.52 -12.64
N PRO A 682 -7.47 5.26 -11.86
CA PRO A 682 -7.93 6.25 -10.88
C PRO A 682 -8.71 7.43 -11.48
N GLY A 683 -8.67 7.60 -12.80
CA GLY A 683 -9.45 8.61 -13.54
C GLY A 683 -10.81 8.13 -14.06
N ILE A 684 -11.20 6.88 -13.79
CA ILE A 684 -12.47 6.27 -14.28
C ILE A 684 -13.24 5.64 -13.13
N THR A 685 -12.55 4.94 -12.22
CA THR A 685 -13.18 4.12 -11.19
C THR A 685 -12.43 4.24 -9.86
N PRO A 686 -13.13 4.14 -8.71
CA PRO A 686 -12.48 3.99 -7.40
C PRO A 686 -11.92 2.57 -7.17
N GLU A 687 -11.85 1.71 -8.21
CA GLU A 687 -11.37 0.35 -8.08
C GLU A 687 -10.01 0.27 -7.39
N VAL A 688 -9.90 -0.60 -6.39
CA VAL A 688 -8.66 -0.93 -5.69
C VAL A 688 -8.36 -2.41 -5.86
N VAL A 689 -7.12 -2.74 -6.22
CA VAL A 689 -6.66 -4.10 -6.43
C VAL A 689 -5.70 -4.50 -5.32
N HIS A 690 -5.98 -5.63 -4.69
CA HIS A 690 -5.17 -6.22 -3.63
C HIS A 690 -4.43 -7.46 -4.19
N PRO A 691 -3.11 -7.39 -4.38
CA PRO A 691 -2.33 -8.48 -4.96
C PRO A 691 -1.89 -9.51 -3.90
N TYR A 692 -2.14 -10.79 -4.16
CA TYR A 692 -1.76 -11.89 -3.28
C TYR A 692 -1.12 -13.05 -4.06
N ALA A 693 -0.16 -13.74 -3.44
CA ALA A 693 0.34 -15.02 -3.94
C ALA A 693 -0.31 -16.18 -3.18
N PHE A 694 -0.72 -17.23 -3.89
CA PHE A 694 -1.32 -18.44 -3.32
C PHE A 694 -0.43 -19.64 -3.60
N GLU A 695 -0.06 -20.34 -2.54
CA GLU A 695 0.71 -21.59 -2.61
C GLU A 695 -0.18 -22.75 -3.00
N VAL A 696 0.16 -23.42 -4.10
CA VAL A 696 -0.57 -24.59 -4.58
C VAL A 696 -0.22 -25.80 -3.74
N GLN A 697 -1.22 -26.39 -3.11
CA GLN A 697 -1.08 -27.64 -2.37
C GLN A 697 -1.40 -28.84 -3.25
N ARG A 698 -2.54 -28.78 -3.93
CA ARG A 698 -3.11 -29.85 -4.75
C ARG A 698 -3.96 -29.27 -5.89
N GLN A 699 -4.00 -29.97 -7.01
CA GLN A 699 -4.93 -29.70 -8.10
C GLN A 699 -5.86 -30.90 -8.31
N GLU A 700 -7.15 -30.62 -8.46
CA GLU A 700 -8.20 -31.57 -8.80
C GLU A 700 -8.71 -31.29 -10.22
N PRO A 701 -9.20 -32.31 -10.96
CA PRO A 701 -9.81 -32.11 -12.27
C PRO A 701 -11.03 -31.18 -12.19
N THR A 702 -11.19 -30.29 -13.18
CA THR A 702 -12.36 -29.39 -13.26
C THR A 702 -13.05 -29.43 -14.62
N LYS A 703 -14.25 -28.84 -14.70
CA LYS A 703 -15.02 -28.69 -15.95
C LYS A 703 -14.50 -27.56 -16.84
N ARG A 704 -13.78 -26.58 -16.28
CA ARG A 704 -13.15 -25.48 -17.02
C ARG A 704 -11.79 -25.95 -17.52
N GLU A 705 -11.32 -25.38 -18.62
CA GLU A 705 -9.90 -25.49 -18.96
C GLU A 705 -9.06 -24.93 -17.80
N GLY A 706 -8.27 -25.78 -17.14
CA GLY A 706 -7.45 -25.39 -16.00
C GLY A 706 -6.30 -24.44 -16.37
N LEU A 707 -5.67 -23.85 -15.35
CA LEU A 707 -4.54 -22.92 -15.53
C LEU A 707 -3.41 -23.55 -16.35
N ARG A 708 -2.72 -22.73 -17.14
CA ARG A 708 -1.49 -23.08 -17.84
C ARG A 708 -0.30 -22.69 -16.98
N TRP A 709 0.62 -23.60 -16.76
CA TRP A 709 1.71 -23.41 -15.79
C TRP A 709 3.00 -23.10 -16.51
N VAL A 710 3.48 -21.88 -16.34
CA VAL A 710 4.68 -21.38 -17.01
C VAL A 710 5.75 -21.10 -15.96
N PRO A 711 7.02 -21.42 -16.23
CA PRO A 711 8.11 -20.98 -15.36
C PRO A 711 8.03 -19.46 -15.14
N LEU A 712 8.03 -19.04 -13.88
CA LEU A 712 7.90 -17.63 -13.52
C LEU A 712 9.05 -16.79 -14.10
N ARG A 713 10.24 -17.39 -14.26
CA ARG A 713 11.39 -16.80 -14.95
C ARG A 713 11.09 -16.45 -16.41
N GLU A 714 10.39 -17.32 -17.14
CA GLU A 714 10.02 -17.06 -18.53
C GLU A 714 9.01 -15.92 -18.63
N ILE A 715 8.02 -15.87 -17.74
CA ILE A 715 7.08 -14.72 -17.68
C ILE A 715 7.86 -13.44 -17.39
N ARG A 716 8.77 -13.45 -16.41
CA ARG A 716 9.60 -12.29 -16.04
C ARG A 716 10.39 -11.76 -17.24
N GLN A 717 11.07 -12.63 -17.97
CA GLN A 717 11.86 -12.28 -19.16
C GLN A 717 10.99 -11.66 -20.27
N ASN A 718 9.71 -12.03 -20.32
CA ASN A 718 8.77 -11.59 -21.34
C ASN A 718 7.70 -10.63 -20.79
N LEU A 719 7.89 -10.03 -19.61
CA LEU A 719 6.94 -9.07 -19.01
C LEU A 719 6.49 -7.94 -19.94
N PRO A 720 7.35 -7.35 -20.80
CA PRO A 720 6.93 -6.34 -21.77
C PRO A 720 5.84 -6.81 -22.74
N LEU A 721 5.76 -8.13 -22.98
CA LEU A 721 4.79 -8.78 -23.87
C LEU A 721 3.49 -9.21 -23.15
N VAL A 722 3.37 -8.97 -21.83
CA VAL A 722 2.18 -9.32 -21.03
C VAL A 722 1.21 -8.13 -20.98
N PRO A 723 0.19 -8.04 -21.85
CA PRO A 723 -0.68 -6.85 -21.92
C PRO A 723 -1.62 -6.67 -20.71
N ASP A 724 -1.93 -7.70 -19.94
CA ASP A 724 -2.78 -7.57 -18.75
C ASP A 724 -1.99 -6.98 -17.57
N MET A 725 -2.43 -5.82 -17.06
CA MET A 725 -1.76 -5.14 -15.94
C MET A 725 -1.73 -6.01 -14.68
N HIS A 726 -2.83 -6.69 -14.34
CA HIS A 726 -2.91 -7.48 -13.11
C HIS A 726 -1.91 -8.63 -13.14
N LEU A 727 -1.87 -9.41 -14.22
CA LEU A 727 -0.88 -10.47 -14.43
C LEU A 727 0.53 -9.92 -14.35
N ARG A 728 0.79 -8.78 -14.99
CA ARG A 728 2.11 -8.15 -14.98
C ARG A 728 2.56 -7.77 -13.57
N VAL A 729 1.71 -7.12 -12.78
CA VAL A 729 2.02 -6.72 -11.40
C VAL A 729 2.28 -7.95 -10.53
N VAL A 730 1.37 -8.94 -10.52
CA VAL A 730 1.52 -10.09 -9.62
C VAL A 730 2.71 -10.98 -10.02
N ALA A 731 2.97 -11.17 -11.31
CA ALA A 731 4.12 -11.93 -11.80
C ALA A 731 5.44 -11.24 -11.45
N MET A 732 5.52 -9.93 -11.70
CA MET A 732 6.71 -9.14 -11.38
C MET A 732 6.99 -9.16 -9.87
N ARG A 733 5.98 -8.88 -9.03
CA ARG A 733 6.18 -8.81 -7.56
C ARG A 733 6.52 -10.17 -6.99
N ALA A 734 5.89 -11.24 -7.48
CA ALA A 734 6.24 -12.60 -7.08
C ALA A 734 7.67 -12.97 -7.49
N ALA A 735 8.10 -12.63 -8.71
CA ALA A 735 9.46 -12.89 -9.18
C ALA A 735 10.50 -12.13 -8.34
N HIS A 736 10.24 -10.85 -8.04
CA HIS A 736 11.11 -10.03 -7.19
C HIS A 736 11.21 -10.60 -5.77
N ALA A 737 10.07 -10.94 -5.16
CA ALA A 737 10.03 -11.49 -3.82
C ALA A 737 10.70 -12.88 -3.69
N LEU A 738 10.73 -13.67 -4.78
CA LEU A 738 11.42 -14.95 -4.86
C LEU A 738 12.90 -14.85 -5.28
N GLY A 739 13.41 -13.64 -5.51
CA GLY A 739 14.79 -13.44 -5.95
C GLY A 739 15.06 -13.95 -7.38
N LEU A 740 14.03 -14.05 -8.21
CA LEU A 740 14.14 -14.45 -9.62
C LEU A 740 14.50 -13.25 -10.48
N LEU A 741 15.68 -12.66 -10.21
CA LEU A 741 16.13 -11.38 -10.76
C LEU A 741 17.07 -11.51 -11.98
N ASP A 742 17.57 -12.72 -12.24
CA ASP A 742 18.56 -13.02 -13.29
C ASP A 742 17.97 -13.19 -14.70
#